data_AF-A0A2V7UCT6-F1
#
_entry.id   AF-A0A2V7UCT6-F1
#
_cell.length_a   1.000
_cell.length_b   1.000
_cell.length_c   1.000
_cell.angle_alpha   90.00
_cell.angle_beta   90.00
_cell.angle_gamma   90.00
#
_symmetry.space_group_name_H-M   'P 1'
#
loop_
_entity.id
_entity.type
_entity.pdbx_description
1 polymer ?
#
loop_
_entity_poly.entity_id
_entity_poly.type
_entity_poly.pdbx_seq_one_letter_code
_entity_poly.pdbx_strand_id
1 'polypeptide(L)'
;MRSRNTRFFRIIASLVAASFAWLTGGGHAWAELRAAERSPAQALARLADDPRLALSAAERDYLRAAAGTLASAPPAASSSERSGARPAPARPAPAAAAAPPAIDPAAEMQEIARELDRVAAGAAAPDREAASAAPTLAGLKRRWEDVHQRILDDFADLEARLRAANVPDVILQRHAAAVADYVAQAGEVARSLETAAESRIGARARLAAQAAARRLHKSGDERPHQRLDPARLPFAAATPTRRRPGSIPGGRGAGTVASEAAAAVTAAADLDPTEDAPITPDIQNLAASLGNQPLPIFNWVRNNIEFVPTYGSVQGAAMTLDARRGNAFDTASLLIALLRAAGVHARYVTGTVEVPVASVLSWVGGAASANEAQQLMGQGGIPTVGLISGGSITAIRLDHVWVEAFIDYIPSRGAVHREGDTWIPMDPSFKLHNLTPRSALFTDNPIGAITPPGARLFDLDETLGKVTNVDHEVLTGAIQGWMARSDEYVLTHGVQRSVPALIGGATIRAETRTIFPATLPYRVVSRGGPVDALPASLRHYVTLNGYASELDRAFGNTSFSFRLSLPALNSHRLGIQFDPATPADAAVLDAARTGGASSLPVYLVNVVPVVRLDGADQATGGPVRMGSSFPIDVILEGPDGPTTVSYTQVAGDEIVVGVTGNGVTKDIVEKRFAANPVDNAPEYYHQVQLHYWLECDALGEIGARTLGVRVLRLPSVGLFGSPLSVSYFFGVPRSGVYRSRIMDVKRSLLGVASDDASKALTFFKQSGIQSSYLEGSVFDQLEGGTQPSIKGFSAIHLISMAIEQGIPVYHVTSANAAAVLPLLALDGSVKSDISRAVGQGQNVIVPERNIDVGPWRGVGYIVRDETTGAGGYLISGGLAGGGWIECLLKKLVPVFKFVLVVLFFILLAFLIALLLAALWEWLPVLIPALAGAAAAPVGAMAAGSIAAAGTSVAKEDITALLLIARGLAPLGITGQ
;
A
#
# COMPACT_ATOMS: atom_id res chain seq x y z
N MET A 1 6.37 -38.02 12.59
CA MET A 1 6.10 -36.64 12.11
C MET A 1 7.34 -35.83 11.71
N ARG A 2 8.53 -35.96 12.33
CA ARG A 2 9.70 -35.07 12.03
C ARG A 2 10.44 -35.26 10.69
N SER A 3 10.22 -36.34 9.91
CA SER A 3 11.08 -36.69 8.76
C SER A 3 10.58 -36.27 7.37
N ARG A 4 9.31 -35.86 7.21
CA ARG A 4 8.78 -35.43 5.90
C ARG A 4 9.36 -34.08 5.46
N ASN A 5 9.42 -33.11 6.38
CA ASN A 5 9.84 -31.73 6.10
C ASN A 5 11.31 -31.63 5.61
N THR A 6 12.18 -32.58 5.93
CA THR A 6 13.62 -32.50 5.59
C THR A 6 13.98 -32.99 4.19
N ARG A 7 13.12 -33.79 3.53
CA ARG A 7 13.29 -34.11 2.10
C ARG A 7 12.80 -32.97 1.20
N PHE A 8 11.70 -32.33 1.59
CA PHE A 8 11.11 -31.16 0.93
C PHE A 8 12.15 -30.05 0.66
N PHE A 9 12.85 -29.59 1.71
CA PHE A 9 13.85 -28.51 1.62
C PHE A 9 15.06 -28.85 0.73
N ARG A 10 15.51 -30.12 0.69
CA ARG A 10 16.70 -30.53 -0.08
C ARG A 10 16.45 -30.63 -1.59
N ILE A 11 15.24 -30.97 -1.99
CA ILE A 11 14.86 -31.07 -3.40
C ILE A 11 14.68 -29.65 -3.99
N ILE A 12 14.02 -28.75 -3.25
CA ILE A 12 13.83 -27.35 -3.66
C ILE A 12 15.17 -26.65 -3.85
N ALA A 13 16.10 -26.74 -2.89
CA ALA A 13 17.44 -26.12 -2.99
C ALA A 13 18.18 -26.55 -4.28
N SER A 14 18.11 -27.83 -4.63
CA SER A 14 18.72 -28.40 -5.83
C SER A 14 18.15 -27.84 -7.15
N LEU A 15 16.95 -27.23 -7.12
CA LEU A 15 16.26 -26.65 -8.27
C LEU A 15 16.38 -25.11 -8.34
N VAL A 16 16.85 -24.43 -7.28
CA VAL A 16 17.11 -22.97 -7.33
C VAL A 16 18.47 -22.68 -7.98
N ALA A 17 19.47 -23.50 -7.67
CA ALA A 17 20.81 -23.49 -8.28
C ALA A 17 20.81 -23.73 -9.81
N ALA A 18 19.65 -24.07 -10.38
CA ALA A 18 19.44 -24.42 -11.78
C ALA A 18 19.23 -23.19 -12.68
N SER A 19 18.24 -22.38 -12.35
CA SER A 19 17.62 -21.43 -13.29
C SER A 19 18.36 -20.09 -13.33
N PHE A 20 18.94 -19.67 -12.19
CA PHE A 20 19.77 -18.46 -12.13
C PHE A 20 21.08 -18.62 -12.91
N ALA A 21 21.64 -19.84 -12.87
CA ALA A 21 22.76 -20.26 -13.72
C ALA A 21 22.39 -20.21 -15.21
N TRP A 22 21.18 -20.67 -15.58
CA TRP A 22 20.73 -20.64 -16.97
C TRP A 22 20.51 -19.23 -17.52
N LEU A 23 19.92 -18.33 -16.72
CA LEU A 23 19.61 -16.95 -17.13
C LEU A 23 20.84 -16.05 -17.33
N THR A 24 22.00 -16.38 -16.75
CA THR A 24 23.23 -15.57 -16.89
C THR A 24 24.40 -16.29 -17.57
N GLY A 25 24.36 -17.61 -17.70
CA GLY A 25 25.44 -18.41 -18.32
C GLY A 25 25.00 -19.64 -19.11
N GLY A 26 23.70 -19.81 -19.36
CA GLY A 26 23.16 -20.98 -20.03
C GLY A 26 23.37 -22.30 -19.26
N GLY A 27 23.22 -23.43 -19.93
CA GLY A 27 23.21 -24.75 -19.29
C GLY A 27 24.49 -25.18 -18.56
N HIS A 28 25.61 -24.47 -18.75
CA HIS A 28 26.90 -24.85 -18.14
C HIS A 28 27.03 -24.45 -16.67
N ALA A 29 26.49 -23.30 -16.25
CA ALA A 29 26.66 -22.81 -14.88
C ALA A 29 25.95 -23.70 -13.84
N TRP A 30 24.97 -24.51 -14.26
CA TRP A 30 24.29 -25.56 -13.48
C TRP A 30 25.29 -26.60 -12.91
N ALA A 31 26.37 -26.89 -13.65
CA ALA A 31 27.42 -27.82 -13.22
C ALA A 31 28.39 -27.18 -12.23
N GLU A 32 28.76 -25.91 -12.46
CA GLU A 32 29.64 -25.14 -11.56
C GLU A 32 28.95 -24.82 -10.22
N LEU A 33 27.66 -24.50 -10.20
CA LEU A 33 26.95 -24.23 -8.93
C LEU A 33 26.88 -25.47 -8.03
N ARG A 34 26.70 -26.67 -8.61
CA ARG A 34 26.82 -27.95 -7.88
C ARG A 34 28.26 -28.36 -7.53
N ALA A 35 29.28 -27.70 -8.09
CA ALA A 35 30.65 -27.79 -7.62
C ALA A 35 30.91 -26.80 -6.47
N ALA A 36 30.40 -25.57 -6.56
CA ALA A 36 30.52 -24.53 -5.55
C ALA A 36 29.91 -24.94 -4.19
N GLU A 37 28.78 -25.65 -4.18
CA GLU A 37 28.19 -26.22 -2.95
C GLU A 37 29.09 -27.27 -2.26
N ARG A 38 30.05 -27.86 -2.97
CA ARG A 38 30.90 -28.97 -2.48
C ARG A 38 32.32 -28.53 -2.15
N SER A 39 32.87 -27.60 -2.93
CA SER A 39 34.21 -27.05 -2.75
C SER A 39 34.25 -25.60 -3.28
N PRO A 40 33.71 -24.61 -2.53
CA PRO A 40 33.55 -23.24 -3.02
C PRO A 40 34.87 -22.57 -3.42
N ALA A 41 35.98 -22.92 -2.76
CA ALA A 41 37.31 -22.51 -3.17
C ALA A 41 37.68 -22.97 -4.60
N GLN A 42 37.32 -24.20 -4.99
CA GLN A 42 37.61 -24.72 -6.32
C GLN A 42 36.72 -24.11 -7.40
N ALA A 43 35.47 -23.74 -7.09
CA ALA A 43 34.59 -23.03 -8.02
C ALA A 43 35.08 -21.59 -8.27
N LEU A 44 35.49 -20.85 -7.24
CA LEU A 44 36.07 -19.51 -7.40
C LEU A 44 37.36 -19.54 -8.25
N ALA A 45 38.21 -20.56 -8.07
CA ALA A 45 39.39 -20.75 -8.91
C ALA A 45 39.03 -21.01 -10.39
N ARG A 46 38.00 -21.81 -10.67
CA ARG A 46 37.53 -22.05 -12.05
C ARG A 46 36.92 -20.82 -12.70
N LEU A 47 36.12 -20.05 -11.96
CA LEU A 47 35.53 -18.80 -12.45
C LEU A 47 36.60 -17.75 -12.78
N ALA A 48 37.74 -17.75 -12.09
CA ALA A 48 38.89 -16.92 -12.42
C ALA A 48 39.59 -17.31 -13.74
N ASP A 49 39.39 -18.55 -14.21
CA ASP A 49 40.08 -19.10 -15.38
C ASP A 49 39.13 -19.36 -16.58
N ASP A 50 37.82 -19.11 -16.46
CA ASP A 50 36.85 -19.31 -17.56
C ASP A 50 36.95 -18.20 -18.63
N PRO A 51 37.37 -18.52 -19.87
CA PRO A 51 37.56 -17.51 -20.92
C PRO A 51 36.25 -16.87 -21.42
N ARG A 52 35.09 -17.43 -21.06
CA ARG A 52 33.77 -16.92 -21.49
C ARG A 52 33.29 -15.70 -20.71
N LEU A 53 33.86 -15.46 -19.52
CA LEU A 53 33.43 -14.38 -18.61
C LEU A 53 34.10 -13.02 -18.91
N ALA A 54 35.00 -12.94 -19.89
CA ALA A 54 35.67 -11.70 -20.35
C ALA A 54 36.40 -10.88 -19.26
N LEU A 55 36.72 -11.50 -18.11
CA LEU A 55 37.24 -10.83 -16.92
C LEU A 55 38.60 -10.15 -17.13
N SER A 56 38.76 -8.95 -16.55
CA SER A 56 40.05 -8.28 -16.45
C SER A 56 41.06 -9.10 -15.63
N ALA A 57 42.34 -8.72 -15.68
CA ALA A 57 43.36 -9.39 -14.87
C ALA A 57 43.09 -9.25 -13.35
N ALA A 58 42.68 -8.04 -12.91
CA ALA A 58 42.42 -7.75 -11.50
C ALA A 58 41.24 -8.56 -10.92
N GLU A 59 40.18 -8.77 -11.70
CA GLU A 59 39.02 -9.58 -11.28
C GLU A 59 39.39 -11.06 -11.15
N ARG A 60 40.23 -11.58 -12.06
CA ARG A 60 40.70 -12.97 -11.99
C ARG A 60 41.62 -13.20 -10.80
N ASP A 61 42.56 -12.30 -10.54
CA ASP A 61 43.45 -12.43 -9.39
C ASP A 61 42.72 -12.23 -8.05
N TYR A 62 41.68 -11.38 -8.00
CA TYR A 62 40.77 -11.29 -6.86
C TYR A 62 40.03 -12.61 -6.59
N LEU A 63 39.46 -13.25 -7.62
CA LEU A 63 38.78 -14.54 -7.48
C LEU A 63 39.73 -15.67 -7.04
N ARG A 64 40.98 -15.71 -7.55
CA ARG A 64 42.02 -16.64 -7.09
C ARG A 64 42.43 -16.40 -5.64
N ALA A 65 42.54 -15.14 -5.21
CA ALA A 65 42.84 -14.81 -3.82
C ALA A 65 41.73 -15.29 -2.88
N ALA A 66 40.46 -15.00 -3.22
CA ALA A 66 39.29 -15.45 -2.46
C ALA A 66 39.20 -16.99 -2.39
N ALA A 67 39.52 -17.69 -3.49
CA ALA A 67 39.64 -19.15 -3.52
C ALA A 67 40.66 -19.67 -2.50
N GLY A 68 41.86 -19.09 -2.46
CA GLY A 68 42.91 -19.46 -1.50
C GLY A 68 42.52 -19.22 -0.04
N THR A 69 41.78 -18.14 0.24
CA THR A 69 41.27 -17.86 1.60
C THR A 69 40.21 -18.87 2.04
N LEU A 70 39.31 -19.26 1.14
CA LEU A 70 38.29 -20.30 1.42
C LEU A 70 38.89 -21.72 1.54
N ALA A 71 40.01 -22.00 0.89
CA ALA A 71 40.70 -23.30 0.97
C ALA A 71 41.45 -23.53 2.31
N SER A 72 41.67 -22.48 3.10
CA SER A 72 42.51 -22.51 4.32
C SER A 72 41.71 -22.41 5.64
N ALA A 73 40.38 -22.34 5.58
CA ALA A 73 39.52 -22.27 6.76
C ALA A 73 39.27 -23.66 7.41
N PRO A 74 39.45 -23.83 8.73
CA PRO A 74 39.20 -25.10 9.42
C PRO A 74 37.69 -25.37 9.62
N PRO A 75 37.25 -26.64 9.67
CA PRO A 75 35.84 -27.00 9.83
C PRO A 75 35.31 -26.70 11.24
N ALA A 76 34.05 -26.28 11.33
CA ALA A 76 33.40 -25.91 12.58
C ALA A 76 33.16 -27.12 13.51
N ALA A 77 33.65 -27.03 14.75
CA ALA A 77 33.50 -28.07 15.76
C ALA A 77 32.13 -28.03 16.47
N SER A 78 31.54 -29.20 16.72
CA SER A 78 30.36 -29.36 17.57
C SER A 78 30.71 -29.19 19.05
N SER A 79 30.07 -28.23 19.73
CA SER A 79 30.36 -27.87 21.13
C SER A 79 29.72 -28.81 22.17
N SER A 80 30.07 -30.08 22.10
CA SER A 80 30.01 -31.01 23.24
C SER A 80 31.40 -31.16 23.87
N GLU A 81 31.45 -31.27 25.20
CA GLU A 81 32.65 -31.53 26.01
C GLU A 81 33.73 -30.44 26.06
N ARG A 82 33.74 -29.70 27.19
CA ARG A 82 34.95 -29.48 27.99
C ARG A 82 34.56 -29.24 29.45
N SER A 83 34.94 -30.16 30.33
CA SER A 83 34.85 -29.95 31.78
C SER A 83 36.09 -29.22 32.29
N GLY A 84 35.95 -28.40 33.34
CA GLY A 84 37.01 -27.52 33.85
C GLY A 84 36.59 -26.78 35.11
N ALA A 85 36.66 -27.47 36.25
CA ALA A 85 36.06 -27.09 37.54
C ALA A 85 36.22 -25.63 38.00
N ARG A 86 35.08 -25.02 38.40
CA ARG A 86 34.98 -24.04 39.50
C ARG A 86 33.59 -24.16 40.19
N PRO A 87 33.32 -23.48 41.33
CA PRO A 87 32.68 -24.11 42.49
C PRO A 87 31.17 -24.35 42.35
N ALA A 88 30.66 -25.24 43.22
CA ALA A 88 29.27 -25.65 43.23
C ALA A 88 28.30 -24.48 43.51
N PRO A 89 27.26 -24.26 42.69
CA PRO A 89 26.15 -23.40 43.05
C PRO A 89 25.34 -24.04 44.18
N ALA A 90 24.77 -23.21 45.05
CA ALA A 90 23.81 -23.67 46.05
C ALA A 90 22.58 -24.30 45.37
N ARG A 91 21.89 -25.23 46.06
CA ARG A 91 20.63 -25.80 45.57
C ARG A 91 19.66 -24.67 45.22
N PRO A 92 19.12 -24.59 43.98
CA PRO A 92 17.97 -23.74 43.75
C PRO A 92 16.82 -24.24 44.63
N ALA A 93 16.08 -23.31 45.24
CA ALA A 93 14.79 -23.63 45.82
C ALA A 93 13.87 -24.21 44.72
N PRO A 94 12.93 -25.11 45.05
CA PRO A 94 11.95 -25.57 44.07
C PRO A 94 11.25 -24.35 43.48
N ALA A 95 11.29 -24.22 42.14
CA ALA A 95 10.66 -23.11 41.47
C ALA A 95 9.16 -23.12 41.81
N ALA A 96 8.65 -22.00 42.32
CA ALA A 96 7.21 -21.80 42.44
C ALA A 96 6.61 -22.04 41.06
N ALA A 97 5.54 -22.84 40.99
CA ALA A 97 4.89 -23.17 39.72
C ALA A 97 4.51 -21.86 39.03
N ALA A 98 4.95 -21.67 37.78
CA ALA A 98 4.52 -20.53 36.99
C ALA A 98 3.00 -20.56 36.92
N ALA A 99 2.35 -19.49 37.38
CA ALA A 99 0.91 -19.39 37.35
C ALA A 99 0.39 -19.57 35.91
N PRO A 100 -0.79 -20.17 35.71
CA PRO A 100 -1.44 -20.14 34.41
C PRO A 100 -1.60 -18.67 33.98
N PRO A 101 -1.56 -18.37 32.67
CA PRO A 101 -1.70 -17.00 32.19
C PRO A 101 -3.02 -16.41 32.71
N ALA A 102 -2.94 -15.24 33.34
CA ALA A 102 -4.12 -14.55 33.82
C ALA A 102 -5.06 -14.25 32.65
N ILE A 103 -6.33 -14.66 32.78
CA ILE A 103 -7.37 -14.36 31.80
C ILE A 103 -7.65 -12.86 31.87
N ASP A 104 -7.74 -12.22 30.71
CA ASP A 104 -8.10 -10.80 30.61
C ASP A 104 -9.52 -10.57 31.21
N PRO A 105 -9.67 -9.67 32.21
CA PRO A 105 -10.96 -9.36 32.78
C PRO A 105 -11.99 -8.81 31.78
N ALA A 106 -11.56 -8.13 30.69
CA ALA A 106 -12.50 -7.61 29.69
C ALA A 106 -13.11 -8.74 28.84
N ALA A 107 -12.30 -9.66 28.31
CA ALA A 107 -12.72 -10.85 27.61
C ALA A 107 -13.60 -11.77 28.47
N GLU A 108 -13.27 -11.91 29.77
CA GLU A 108 -14.09 -12.69 30.70
C GLU A 108 -15.45 -12.04 30.98
N MET A 109 -15.51 -10.70 31.11
CA MET A 109 -16.78 -9.96 31.16
C MET A 109 -17.62 -10.19 29.90
N GLN A 110 -17.02 -10.19 28.70
CA GLN A 110 -17.72 -10.52 27.45
C GLN A 110 -18.18 -11.96 27.38
N GLU A 111 -17.44 -12.92 27.94
CA GLU A 111 -17.91 -14.31 28.01
C GLU A 111 -19.11 -14.46 28.94
N ILE A 112 -19.06 -13.87 30.14
CA ILE A 112 -20.19 -13.81 31.07
C ILE A 112 -21.41 -13.14 30.40
N ALA A 113 -21.21 -12.05 29.64
CA ALA A 113 -22.29 -11.38 28.88
C ALA A 113 -22.92 -12.30 27.83
N ARG A 114 -22.11 -13.02 27.05
CA ARG A 114 -22.58 -14.01 26.05
C ARG A 114 -23.28 -15.20 26.69
N GLU A 115 -22.83 -15.68 27.85
CA GLU A 115 -23.51 -16.72 28.62
C GLU A 115 -24.84 -16.24 29.21
N LEU A 116 -24.92 -15.00 29.70
CA LEU A 116 -26.17 -14.38 30.17
C LEU A 116 -27.20 -14.23 29.05
N ASP A 117 -26.79 -13.87 27.84
CA ASP A 117 -27.71 -13.83 26.69
C ASP A 117 -28.19 -15.23 26.27
N ARG A 118 -27.33 -16.27 26.33
CA ARG A 118 -27.77 -17.66 26.12
C ARG A 118 -28.79 -18.09 27.18
N VAL A 119 -28.55 -17.79 28.46
CA VAL A 119 -29.48 -18.08 29.57
C VAL A 119 -30.79 -17.29 29.42
N ALA A 120 -30.72 -16.03 29.00
CA ALA A 120 -31.90 -15.22 28.71
C ALA A 120 -32.71 -15.79 27.54
N ALA A 121 -32.05 -16.20 26.45
CA ALA A 121 -32.70 -16.75 25.26
C ALA A 121 -33.29 -18.14 25.49
N GLY A 122 -32.57 -19.01 26.22
CA GLY A 122 -32.80 -20.47 26.34
C GLY A 122 -34.11 -20.92 27.00
N ALA A 123 -34.95 -20.00 27.46
CA ALA A 123 -36.31 -20.28 27.95
C ALA A 123 -37.32 -20.70 26.84
N ALA A 124 -36.85 -21.26 25.72
CA ALA A 124 -37.63 -21.45 24.49
C ALA A 124 -37.21 -22.65 23.60
N ALA A 125 -36.41 -23.60 24.09
CA ALA A 125 -36.01 -24.81 23.34
C ALA A 125 -36.36 -26.11 24.09
N PRO A 126 -36.67 -27.24 23.41
CA PRO A 126 -37.34 -28.38 24.06
C PRO A 126 -36.42 -29.47 24.63
N ASP A 127 -35.17 -29.55 24.17
CA ASP A 127 -34.33 -30.75 24.33
C ASP A 127 -33.68 -30.85 25.71
N ARG A 128 -34.11 -31.85 26.49
CA ARG A 128 -33.81 -31.98 27.93
C ARG A 128 -32.40 -32.48 28.25
N GLU A 129 -31.67 -33.07 27.31
CA GLU A 129 -30.35 -33.66 27.59
C GLU A 129 -29.21 -32.62 27.59
N ALA A 130 -29.32 -31.54 26.80
CA ALA A 130 -28.36 -30.44 26.78
C ALA A 130 -28.39 -29.56 28.06
N ALA A 131 -29.46 -29.66 28.86
CA ALA A 131 -29.68 -28.81 30.04
C ALA A 131 -28.70 -29.07 31.20
N SER A 132 -27.95 -30.17 31.16
CA SER A 132 -27.00 -30.58 32.21
C SER A 132 -25.66 -29.83 32.20
N ALA A 133 -25.32 -29.15 31.10
CA ALA A 133 -24.02 -28.48 30.89
C ALA A 133 -24.11 -26.94 30.81
N ALA A 134 -25.30 -26.36 30.95
CA ALA A 134 -25.48 -24.91 30.88
C ALA A 134 -25.03 -24.20 32.18
N PRO A 135 -24.32 -23.05 32.09
CA PRO A 135 -23.90 -22.30 33.27
C PRO A 135 -25.11 -21.74 34.03
N THR A 136 -25.20 -22.04 35.33
CA THR A 136 -26.28 -21.51 36.18
C THR A 136 -26.05 -20.03 36.49
N LEU A 137 -27.13 -19.27 36.73
CA LEU A 137 -27.03 -17.86 37.17
C LEU A 137 -26.20 -17.71 38.47
N ALA A 138 -26.25 -18.70 39.36
CA ALA A 138 -25.43 -18.75 40.58
C ALA A 138 -23.96 -19.15 40.32
N GLY A 139 -23.63 -19.66 39.14
CA GLY A 139 -22.25 -19.80 38.66
C GLY A 139 -21.76 -18.50 38.02
N LEU A 140 -22.59 -17.89 37.17
CA LEU A 140 -22.31 -16.59 36.53
C LEU A 140 -22.10 -15.47 37.55
N LYS A 141 -22.91 -15.41 38.63
CA LYS A 141 -22.70 -14.47 39.75
C LYS A 141 -21.32 -14.63 40.39
N ARG A 142 -20.88 -15.88 40.66
CA ARG A 142 -19.55 -16.15 41.25
C ARG A 142 -18.40 -15.81 40.30
N ARG A 143 -18.48 -16.20 39.02
CA ARG A 143 -17.49 -15.76 38.01
C ARG A 143 -17.36 -14.24 37.95
N TRP A 144 -18.49 -13.53 38.00
CA TRP A 144 -18.52 -12.08 38.05
C TRP A 144 -17.88 -11.52 39.34
N GLU A 145 -18.16 -12.11 40.50
CA GLU A 145 -17.54 -11.73 41.78
C GLU A 145 -16.02 -11.96 41.78
N ASP A 146 -15.54 -13.07 41.22
CA ASP A 146 -14.11 -13.40 41.05
C ASP A 146 -13.41 -12.40 40.11
N VAL A 147 -14.05 -12.03 38.99
CA VAL A 147 -13.55 -11.00 38.05
C VAL A 147 -13.53 -9.61 38.71
N HIS A 148 -14.58 -9.28 39.46
CA HIS A 148 -14.71 -8.00 40.15
C HIS A 148 -13.58 -7.80 41.17
N GLN A 149 -13.28 -8.82 41.99
CA GLN A 149 -12.19 -8.73 42.96
C GLN A 149 -10.83 -8.55 42.28
N ARG A 150 -10.52 -9.34 41.22
CA ARG A 150 -9.27 -9.18 40.45
C ARG A 150 -9.07 -7.74 39.96
N ILE A 151 -10.13 -7.10 39.48
CA ILE A 151 -10.07 -5.70 39.01
C ILE A 151 -9.82 -4.72 40.15
N LEU A 152 -10.38 -4.94 41.34
CA LEU A 152 -10.10 -4.11 42.53
C LEU A 152 -8.64 -4.26 42.98
N ASP A 153 -8.10 -5.47 42.95
CA ASP A 153 -6.70 -5.76 43.26
C ASP A 153 -5.77 -5.06 42.24
N ASP A 154 -6.08 -5.14 40.94
CA ASP A 154 -5.38 -4.42 39.85
C ASP A 154 -5.41 -2.88 40.02
N PHE A 155 -6.50 -2.32 40.58
CA PHE A 155 -6.57 -0.91 40.92
C PHE A 155 -5.63 -0.57 42.09
N ALA A 156 -5.66 -1.34 43.18
CA ALA A 156 -4.79 -1.12 44.34
C ALA A 156 -3.29 -1.24 43.99
N ASP A 157 -2.91 -2.26 43.21
CA ASP A 157 -1.54 -2.45 42.73
C ASP A 157 -1.09 -1.31 41.80
N LEU A 158 -2.01 -0.70 41.05
CA LEU A 158 -1.72 0.48 40.25
C LEU A 158 -1.60 1.74 41.11
N GLU A 159 -2.45 1.94 42.13
CA GLU A 159 -2.32 3.06 43.07
C GLU A 159 -0.97 3.02 43.80
N ALA A 160 -0.56 1.84 44.28
CA ALA A 160 0.73 1.63 44.94
C ALA A 160 1.90 2.00 44.01
N ARG A 161 1.87 1.59 42.74
CA ARG A 161 2.88 1.96 41.73
C ARG A 161 2.90 3.45 41.42
N LEU A 162 1.74 4.10 41.30
CA LEU A 162 1.63 5.55 41.06
C LEU A 162 2.21 6.35 42.23
N ARG A 163 1.91 5.95 43.47
CA ARG A 163 2.50 6.56 44.69
C ARG A 163 4.01 6.34 44.76
N ALA A 164 4.50 5.14 44.47
CA ALA A 164 5.92 4.83 44.43
C ALA A 164 6.68 5.61 43.33
N ALA A 165 6.02 5.91 42.20
CA ALA A 165 6.54 6.76 41.13
C ALA A 165 6.41 8.27 41.42
N ASN A 166 5.84 8.67 42.57
CA ASN A 166 5.65 10.06 43.00
C ASN A 166 4.92 10.93 41.94
N VAL A 167 3.86 10.38 41.33
CA VAL A 167 3.03 11.14 40.36
C VAL A 167 2.26 12.27 41.05
N PRO A 168 1.94 13.39 40.36
CA PRO A 168 1.18 14.50 40.96
C PRO A 168 -0.22 14.11 41.45
N ASP A 169 -0.70 14.70 42.55
CA ASP A 169 -1.97 14.37 43.21
C ASP A 169 -3.20 14.34 42.30
N VAL A 170 -3.23 15.17 41.25
CA VAL A 170 -4.32 15.17 40.25
C VAL A 170 -4.49 13.81 39.57
N ILE A 171 -3.42 13.02 39.43
CA ILE A 171 -3.47 11.65 38.90
C ILE A 171 -4.09 10.70 39.93
N LEU A 172 -3.74 10.84 41.22
CA LEU A 172 -4.32 10.04 42.30
C LEU A 172 -5.82 10.35 42.48
N GLN A 173 -6.23 11.60 42.27
CA GLN A 173 -7.63 12.02 42.23
C GLN A 173 -8.38 11.41 41.03
N ARG A 174 -7.79 11.43 39.82
CA ARG A 174 -8.35 10.74 38.64
C ARG A 174 -8.46 9.23 38.85
N HIS A 175 -7.48 8.62 39.52
CA HIS A 175 -7.50 7.20 39.89
C HIS A 175 -8.69 6.89 40.81
N ALA A 176 -8.80 7.58 41.94
CA ALA A 176 -9.89 7.38 42.89
C ALA A 176 -11.29 7.59 42.27
N ALA A 177 -11.44 8.59 41.39
CA ALA A 177 -12.69 8.84 40.67
C ALA A 177 -13.05 7.68 39.72
N ALA A 178 -12.07 7.10 39.01
CA ALA A 178 -12.30 5.97 38.12
C ALA A 178 -12.57 4.65 38.87
N VAL A 179 -11.95 4.44 40.04
CA VAL A 179 -12.31 3.34 40.96
C VAL A 179 -13.77 3.47 41.40
N ALA A 180 -14.20 4.67 41.77
CA ALA A 180 -15.57 4.93 42.22
C ALA A 180 -16.63 4.67 41.12
N ASP A 181 -16.40 5.14 39.88
CA ASP A 181 -17.30 4.83 38.75
C ASP A 181 -17.32 3.33 38.42
N TYR A 182 -16.14 2.68 38.35
CA TYR A 182 -16.07 1.23 38.16
C TYR A 182 -16.89 0.46 39.21
N VAL A 183 -16.74 0.79 40.50
CA VAL A 183 -17.51 0.18 41.60
C VAL A 183 -19.01 0.44 41.46
N ALA A 184 -19.42 1.63 41.01
CA ALA A 184 -20.83 1.94 40.75
C ALA A 184 -21.43 1.11 39.61
N GLN A 185 -20.73 0.97 38.48
CA GLN A 185 -21.16 0.11 37.36
C GLN A 185 -21.14 -1.39 37.75
N ALA A 186 -20.14 -1.82 38.51
CA ALA A 186 -20.03 -3.18 39.03
C ALA A 186 -21.20 -3.52 39.98
N GLY A 187 -21.58 -2.60 40.87
CA GLY A 187 -22.74 -2.75 41.76
C GLY A 187 -24.09 -2.79 41.03
N GLU A 188 -24.20 -2.18 39.85
CA GLU A 188 -25.37 -2.33 38.96
C GLU A 188 -25.43 -3.73 38.32
N VAL A 189 -24.29 -4.29 37.90
CA VAL A 189 -24.21 -5.68 37.39
C VAL A 189 -24.56 -6.68 38.50
N ALA A 190 -23.98 -6.53 39.69
CA ALA A 190 -24.24 -7.39 40.84
C ALA A 190 -25.76 -7.44 41.19
N ARG A 191 -26.41 -6.28 41.32
CA ARG A 191 -27.86 -6.19 41.56
C ARG A 191 -28.71 -6.78 40.43
N SER A 192 -28.24 -6.69 39.18
CA SER A 192 -28.91 -7.28 38.02
C SER A 192 -28.81 -8.82 38.03
N LEU A 193 -27.64 -9.37 38.37
CA LEU A 193 -27.41 -10.81 38.50
C LEU A 193 -28.17 -11.42 39.68
N GLU A 194 -28.21 -10.70 40.81
CA GLU A 194 -28.99 -11.07 42.00
C GLU A 194 -30.49 -11.10 41.71
N THR A 195 -31.02 -10.03 41.09
CA THR A 195 -32.42 -9.99 40.63
C THR A 195 -32.72 -11.10 39.62
N ALA A 196 -31.75 -11.51 38.79
CA ALA A 196 -31.91 -12.62 37.87
C ALA A 196 -31.97 -13.98 38.60
N ALA A 197 -31.09 -14.20 39.58
CA ALA A 197 -30.97 -15.46 40.31
C ALA A 197 -32.13 -15.71 41.30
N GLU A 198 -32.65 -14.66 41.95
CA GLU A 198 -33.71 -14.78 42.96
C GLU A 198 -35.14 -14.73 42.40
N SER A 199 -35.32 -14.20 41.19
CA SER A 199 -36.66 -13.95 40.64
C SER A 199 -37.36 -15.23 40.22
N ARG A 200 -38.34 -15.65 41.03
CA ARG A 200 -39.32 -16.72 40.71
C ARG A 200 -40.21 -16.42 39.50
N ILE A 201 -40.13 -15.21 38.92
CA ILE A 201 -40.85 -14.81 37.69
C ILE A 201 -39.85 -14.82 36.53
N GLY A 202 -39.98 -15.78 35.61
CA GLY A 202 -39.03 -15.99 34.50
C GLY A 202 -38.85 -14.76 33.59
N ALA A 203 -39.91 -13.98 33.36
CA ALA A 203 -39.81 -12.74 32.58
C ALA A 203 -38.93 -11.67 33.26
N ARG A 204 -39.05 -11.52 34.60
CA ARG A 204 -38.22 -10.60 35.39
C ARG A 204 -36.77 -11.10 35.48
N ALA A 205 -36.58 -12.41 35.62
CA ALA A 205 -35.24 -13.02 35.59
C ALA A 205 -34.54 -12.77 34.24
N ARG A 206 -35.24 -13.00 33.12
CA ARG A 206 -34.74 -12.74 31.76
C ARG A 206 -34.39 -11.27 31.54
N LEU A 207 -35.25 -10.34 31.94
CA LEU A 207 -34.99 -8.90 31.81
C LEU A 207 -33.78 -8.44 32.63
N ALA A 208 -33.59 -9.00 33.83
CA ALA A 208 -32.45 -8.69 34.70
C ALA A 208 -31.13 -9.30 34.17
N ALA A 209 -31.14 -10.55 33.68
CA ALA A 209 -30.00 -11.16 33.02
C ALA A 209 -29.57 -10.37 31.77
N GLN A 210 -30.53 -9.93 30.94
CA GLN A 210 -30.25 -9.05 29.80
C GLN A 210 -29.76 -7.65 30.22
N ALA A 211 -30.13 -7.16 31.41
CA ALA A 211 -29.60 -5.89 31.92
C ALA A 211 -28.12 -6.01 32.34
N ALA A 212 -27.75 -7.12 32.99
CA ALA A 212 -26.35 -7.46 33.25
C ALA A 212 -25.55 -7.63 31.95
N ALA A 213 -26.07 -8.43 30.99
CA ALA A 213 -25.43 -8.64 29.70
C ALA A 213 -25.19 -7.32 28.95
N ARG A 214 -26.20 -6.46 28.81
CA ARG A 214 -26.07 -5.13 28.15
C ARG A 214 -25.07 -4.17 28.82
N ARG A 215 -24.72 -4.38 30.09
CA ARG A 215 -23.63 -3.64 30.76
C ARG A 215 -22.27 -4.28 30.46
N LEU A 216 -22.17 -5.59 30.62
CA LEU A 216 -20.93 -6.36 30.43
C LEU A 216 -20.46 -6.41 28.96
N HIS A 217 -21.37 -6.37 27.98
CA HIS A 217 -21.07 -6.21 26.55
C HIS A 217 -20.40 -4.88 26.19
N LYS A 218 -20.33 -3.91 27.11
CA LYS A 218 -19.53 -2.69 26.93
C LYS A 218 -18.10 -2.82 27.47
N SER A 219 -17.78 -3.94 28.11
CA SER A 219 -16.40 -4.30 28.40
C SER A 219 -15.83 -5.08 27.20
N GLY A 220 -14.54 -4.94 26.91
CA GLY A 220 -13.89 -5.64 25.79
C GLY A 220 -12.61 -4.97 25.27
N ASP A 221 -11.79 -5.75 24.58
CA ASP A 221 -10.63 -5.28 23.80
C ASP A 221 -11.08 -4.96 22.35
N GLU A 222 -11.92 -3.93 22.19
CA GLU A 222 -12.50 -3.55 20.89
C GLU A 222 -12.16 -2.12 20.48
N ARG A 223 -11.53 -1.96 19.30
CA ARG A 223 -11.47 -0.66 18.61
C ARG A 223 -12.85 -0.38 17.98
N PRO A 224 -13.41 0.84 18.09
CA PRO A 224 -14.76 1.13 17.57
C PRO A 224 -14.92 0.72 16.10
N HIS A 225 -15.91 -0.14 15.81
CA HIS A 225 -16.12 -0.65 14.45
C HIS A 225 -16.42 0.48 13.47
N GLN A 226 -15.52 0.69 12.51
CA GLN A 226 -15.67 1.71 11.48
C GLN A 226 -16.70 1.23 10.45
N ARG A 227 -17.90 1.82 10.46
CA ARG A 227 -19.00 1.37 9.57
C ARG A 227 -18.64 1.64 8.10
N LEU A 228 -18.83 0.63 7.25
CA LEU A 228 -18.80 0.83 5.81
C LEU A 228 -19.94 1.76 5.35
N ASP A 229 -19.60 2.81 4.61
CA ASP A 229 -20.53 3.48 3.68
C ASP A 229 -20.46 2.76 2.32
N PRO A 230 -21.46 1.93 1.95
CA PRO A 230 -21.37 1.19 0.70
C PRO A 230 -21.55 2.10 -0.52
N ALA A 231 -22.08 3.32 -0.37
CA ALA A 231 -22.17 4.30 -1.45
C ALA A 231 -20.80 4.93 -1.79
N ARG A 232 -19.75 4.66 -0.99
CA ARG A 232 -18.40 5.22 -1.13
C ARG A 232 -17.33 4.16 -0.89
N LEU A 233 -17.33 3.11 -1.73
CA LEU A 233 -16.32 2.05 -1.65
C LEU A 233 -14.89 2.60 -1.88
N PRO A 234 -13.88 2.18 -1.08
CA PRO A 234 -12.51 2.71 -1.11
C PRO A 234 -11.77 2.70 -2.44
N PHE A 235 -11.86 1.61 -3.20
CA PHE A 235 -11.26 1.45 -4.52
C PHE A 235 -12.33 1.78 -5.55
N ALA A 236 -12.17 2.87 -6.31
CA ALA A 236 -13.23 3.39 -7.16
C ALA A 236 -12.71 4.01 -8.47
N ALA A 237 -13.58 4.02 -9.47
CA ALA A 237 -13.35 4.66 -10.75
C ALA A 237 -13.50 6.19 -10.67
N ALA A 238 -12.59 6.91 -11.30
CA ALA A 238 -12.77 8.33 -11.56
C ALA A 238 -13.93 8.54 -12.55
N THR A 239 -14.94 9.30 -12.11
CA THR A 239 -16.03 9.74 -12.98
C THR A 239 -15.53 10.89 -13.87
N PRO A 240 -15.64 10.82 -15.21
CA PRO A 240 -15.15 11.90 -16.08
C PRO A 240 -15.86 13.23 -15.82
N THR A 241 -15.11 14.27 -15.48
CA THR A 241 -15.65 15.59 -15.14
C THR A 241 -16.03 16.33 -16.42
N ARG A 242 -17.33 16.43 -16.71
CA ARG A 242 -17.86 17.01 -17.96
C ARG A 242 -17.82 18.55 -18.01
N ARG A 243 -16.64 19.13 -17.76
CA ARG A 243 -16.38 20.57 -17.92
C ARG A 243 -16.10 20.89 -19.39
N ARG A 244 -16.81 21.89 -19.94
CA ARG A 244 -16.51 22.42 -21.28
C ARG A 244 -15.27 23.35 -21.18
N PRO A 245 -14.31 23.28 -22.12
CA PRO A 245 -13.21 24.23 -22.17
C PRO A 245 -13.69 25.67 -22.38
N GLY A 246 -12.87 26.63 -21.95
CA GLY A 246 -13.13 28.06 -22.08
C GLY A 246 -13.70 28.72 -20.82
N SER A 247 -13.69 28.03 -19.67
CA SER A 247 -14.12 28.58 -18.38
C SER A 247 -13.02 29.31 -17.60
N ILE A 248 -11.80 29.40 -18.16
CA ILE A 248 -10.66 30.09 -17.54
C ILE A 248 -10.98 31.60 -17.38
N PRO A 249 -10.90 32.16 -16.16
CA PRO A 249 -11.14 33.59 -15.93
C PRO A 249 -10.24 34.50 -16.79
N GLY A 250 -10.84 35.52 -17.41
CA GLY A 250 -10.12 36.52 -18.21
C GLY A 250 -9.69 36.08 -19.61
N GLY A 251 -10.10 34.89 -20.09
CA GLY A 251 -9.74 34.40 -21.43
C GLY A 251 -10.22 35.31 -22.57
N ARG A 252 -9.28 35.94 -23.29
CA ARG A 252 -9.54 36.67 -24.54
C ARG A 252 -9.44 35.69 -25.72
N GLY A 253 -10.30 35.85 -26.72
CA GLY A 253 -10.29 35.00 -27.93
C GLY A 253 -9.07 35.30 -28.82
N ALA A 254 -8.50 34.28 -29.46
CA ALA A 254 -7.21 34.39 -30.18
C ALA A 254 -7.13 35.57 -31.18
N GLY A 255 -8.25 35.93 -31.84
CA GLY A 255 -8.30 37.05 -32.79
C GLY A 255 -8.12 38.45 -32.18
N THR A 256 -8.36 38.64 -30.88
CA THR A 256 -8.19 39.96 -30.21
C THR A 256 -6.85 40.12 -29.48
N VAL A 257 -6.00 39.09 -29.46
CA VAL A 257 -4.66 39.17 -28.85
C VAL A 257 -3.61 39.74 -29.83
N ALA A 258 -3.92 39.80 -31.12
CA ALA A 258 -3.00 40.15 -32.19
C ALA A 258 -2.57 41.64 -32.28
N SER A 259 -2.93 42.48 -31.30
CA SER A 259 -2.52 43.90 -31.26
C SER A 259 -2.04 44.41 -29.90
N GLU A 260 -2.06 43.60 -28.84
CA GLU A 260 -1.31 43.93 -27.62
C GLU A 260 0.15 43.53 -27.81
N ALA A 261 0.86 44.36 -28.57
CA ALA A 261 2.29 44.57 -28.39
C ALA A 261 2.51 45.28 -27.03
N ALA A 262 2.17 44.57 -25.95
CA ALA A 262 2.55 44.96 -24.61
C ALA A 262 4.06 45.14 -24.60
N ALA A 263 4.54 46.29 -24.12
CA ALA A 263 5.96 46.56 -24.05
C ALA A 263 6.69 45.45 -23.27
N ALA A 264 8.00 45.31 -23.50
CA ALA A 264 8.87 44.31 -22.88
C ALA A 264 9.13 44.60 -21.39
N VAL A 265 8.05 44.79 -20.63
CA VAL A 265 8.03 44.97 -19.18
C VAL A 265 8.10 43.59 -18.55
N THR A 266 9.16 43.38 -17.78
CA THR A 266 9.23 42.32 -16.78
C THR A 266 8.81 42.87 -15.42
N ALA A 267 8.32 42.01 -14.54
CA ALA A 267 8.13 42.29 -13.13
C ALA A 267 9.15 41.51 -12.29
N ALA A 268 9.53 42.01 -11.11
CA ALA A 268 10.38 41.27 -10.18
C ALA A 268 9.74 39.91 -9.80
N ALA A 269 8.41 39.86 -9.69
CA ALA A 269 7.64 38.64 -9.46
C ALA A 269 7.81 37.56 -10.56
N ASP A 270 8.21 37.93 -11.78
CA ASP A 270 8.56 36.94 -12.82
C ASP A 270 9.88 36.19 -12.50
N LEU A 271 10.65 36.62 -11.49
CA LEU A 271 11.86 35.95 -10.95
C LEU A 271 11.66 35.32 -9.56
N ASP A 272 10.67 35.75 -8.78
CA ASP A 272 10.49 35.31 -7.39
C ASP A 272 10.08 33.82 -7.28
N PRO A 273 10.55 33.07 -6.28
CA PRO A 273 10.08 31.71 -6.02
C PRO A 273 8.63 31.69 -5.57
N THR A 274 7.88 30.64 -5.94
CA THR A 274 6.46 30.46 -5.56
C THR A 274 6.21 29.09 -4.95
N GLU A 275 5.01 28.88 -4.40
CA GLU A 275 4.59 27.59 -3.82
C GLU A 275 4.63 26.44 -4.85
N ASP A 276 4.21 26.69 -6.09
CA ASP A 276 4.26 25.69 -7.17
C ASP A 276 5.66 25.61 -7.80
N ALA A 277 6.37 26.74 -7.92
CA ALA A 277 7.72 26.83 -8.50
C ALA A 277 8.75 27.36 -7.47
N PRO A 278 9.09 26.56 -6.44
CA PRO A 278 10.15 26.92 -5.49
C PRO A 278 11.54 26.71 -6.07
N ILE A 279 12.45 27.63 -5.79
CA ILE A 279 13.86 27.55 -6.18
C ILE A 279 14.61 26.76 -5.08
N THR A 280 14.52 25.42 -5.14
CA THR A 280 15.22 24.52 -4.21
C THR A 280 16.69 24.34 -4.59
N PRO A 281 17.56 23.80 -3.70
CA PRO A 281 18.94 23.48 -4.06
C PRO A 281 19.06 22.54 -5.26
N ASP A 282 18.18 21.55 -5.39
CA ASP A 282 18.16 20.62 -6.54
C ASP A 282 17.81 21.33 -7.85
N ILE A 283 16.88 22.29 -7.80
CA ILE A 283 16.52 23.15 -8.94
C ILE A 283 17.70 24.06 -9.33
N GLN A 284 18.37 24.69 -8.35
CA GLN A 284 19.56 25.53 -8.59
C GLN A 284 20.71 24.71 -9.19
N ASN A 285 21.00 23.54 -8.63
CA ASN A 285 22.04 22.63 -9.12
C ASN A 285 21.75 22.15 -10.55
N LEU A 286 20.50 21.82 -10.87
CA LEU A 286 20.12 21.41 -12.22
C LEU A 286 20.22 22.59 -13.21
N ALA A 287 19.69 23.77 -12.88
CA ALA A 287 19.82 24.97 -13.72
C ALA A 287 21.30 25.29 -14.02
N ALA A 288 22.16 25.25 -13.00
CA ALA A 288 23.59 25.49 -13.13
C ALA A 288 24.28 24.41 -13.98
N SER A 289 23.92 23.13 -13.84
CA SER A 289 24.46 22.04 -14.67
C SER A 289 24.04 22.13 -16.14
N LEU A 290 22.90 22.78 -16.41
CA LEU A 290 22.40 23.15 -17.74
C LEU A 290 22.93 24.53 -18.20
N GLY A 291 23.94 25.06 -17.50
CA GLY A 291 24.65 26.29 -17.84
C GLY A 291 23.89 27.58 -17.56
N ASN A 292 22.78 27.54 -16.82
CA ASN A 292 21.84 28.65 -16.64
C ASN A 292 21.35 29.23 -17.99
N GLN A 293 21.13 28.38 -18.99
CA GLN A 293 20.67 28.78 -20.32
C GLN A 293 19.24 28.25 -20.59
N PRO A 294 18.28 29.11 -21.01
CA PRO A 294 16.89 28.72 -21.23
C PRO A 294 16.67 27.55 -22.19
N LEU A 295 17.46 27.47 -23.26
CA LEU A 295 17.27 26.47 -24.31
C LEU A 295 17.70 25.05 -23.86
N PRO A 296 18.89 24.84 -23.24
CA PRO A 296 19.19 23.62 -22.49
C PRO A 296 18.15 23.26 -21.43
N ILE A 297 17.68 24.24 -20.64
CA ILE A 297 16.64 24.02 -19.61
C ILE A 297 15.34 23.50 -20.24
N PHE A 298 14.82 24.17 -21.28
CA PHE A 298 13.62 23.73 -21.99
C PHE A 298 13.78 22.33 -22.60
N ASN A 299 14.89 22.08 -23.30
CA ASN A 299 15.19 20.78 -23.90
C ASN A 299 15.24 19.67 -22.83
N TRP A 300 15.85 19.95 -21.67
CA TRP A 300 15.91 19.00 -20.57
C TRP A 300 14.51 18.69 -20.00
N VAL A 301 13.73 19.71 -19.63
CA VAL A 301 12.38 19.50 -19.03
C VAL A 301 11.45 18.79 -20.02
N ARG A 302 11.49 19.15 -21.32
CA ARG A 302 10.69 18.46 -22.34
C ARG A 302 11.02 16.97 -22.42
N ASN A 303 12.30 16.61 -22.38
CA ASN A 303 12.78 15.28 -22.72
C ASN A 303 12.94 14.31 -21.52
N ASN A 304 12.95 14.81 -20.27
CA ASN A 304 13.20 14.01 -19.07
C ASN A 304 12.00 13.90 -18.10
N ILE A 305 10.85 14.51 -18.43
CA ILE A 305 9.65 14.51 -17.59
C ILE A 305 8.49 13.86 -18.36
N GLU A 306 8.00 12.70 -17.90
CA GLU A 306 6.85 12.02 -18.50
C GLU A 306 5.54 12.81 -18.24
N PHE A 307 4.63 12.80 -19.23
CA PHE A 307 3.40 13.59 -19.16
C PHE A 307 2.26 12.83 -18.47
N VAL A 308 1.71 13.43 -17.41
CA VAL A 308 0.55 12.92 -16.66
C VAL A 308 -0.69 13.76 -17.02
N PRO A 309 -1.76 13.21 -17.61
CA PRO A 309 -2.92 13.99 -18.06
C PRO A 309 -3.90 14.35 -16.92
N THR A 310 -3.43 15.02 -15.86
CA THR A 310 -4.28 15.61 -14.80
C THR A 310 -4.38 17.14 -14.86
N TYR A 311 -5.37 17.72 -14.17
CA TYR A 311 -5.65 19.16 -14.16
C TYR A 311 -5.38 19.82 -12.80
N GLY A 312 -4.83 21.03 -12.81
CA GLY A 312 -4.36 21.76 -11.63
C GLY A 312 -2.96 21.34 -11.14
N SER A 313 -2.33 22.16 -10.31
CA SER A 313 -1.06 21.86 -9.64
C SER A 313 -1.26 20.82 -8.55
N VAL A 314 -0.66 19.64 -8.74
CA VAL A 314 -0.75 18.47 -7.86
C VAL A 314 0.59 18.22 -7.15
N GLN A 315 1.69 18.50 -7.83
CA GLN A 315 3.06 18.16 -7.41
C GLN A 315 3.96 19.40 -7.33
N GLY A 316 3.74 20.39 -8.20
CA GLY A 316 4.68 21.51 -8.36
C GLY A 316 6.07 21.08 -8.86
N ALA A 317 7.02 22.00 -8.86
CA ALA A 317 8.35 21.84 -9.45
C ALA A 317 9.19 20.77 -8.76
N ALA A 318 9.29 20.82 -7.42
CA ALA A 318 10.20 19.96 -6.67
C ALA A 318 9.80 18.47 -6.78
N MET A 319 8.51 18.15 -6.56
CA MET A 319 8.05 16.78 -6.71
C MET A 319 8.08 16.31 -8.18
N THR A 320 7.86 17.19 -9.17
CA THR A 320 8.01 16.81 -10.60
C THR A 320 9.45 16.49 -10.97
N LEU A 321 10.41 17.24 -10.42
CA LEU A 321 11.84 16.99 -10.62
C LEU A 321 12.22 15.60 -10.09
N ASP A 322 11.77 15.26 -8.89
CA ASP A 322 12.06 13.99 -8.23
C ASP A 322 11.26 12.83 -8.82
N ALA A 323 9.99 13.02 -9.17
CA ALA A 323 9.13 11.98 -9.70
C ALA A 323 9.43 11.62 -11.17
N ARG A 324 10.17 12.48 -11.89
CA ARG A 324 10.39 12.42 -13.36
C ARG A 324 9.10 12.42 -14.18
N ARG A 325 7.99 12.89 -13.62
CA ARG A 325 6.68 13.00 -14.29
C ARG A 325 5.85 14.15 -13.75
N GLY A 326 5.08 14.79 -14.61
CA GLY A 326 4.27 15.95 -14.26
C GLY A 326 3.09 16.16 -15.21
N ASN A 327 2.05 16.81 -14.72
CA ASN A 327 1.00 17.32 -15.60
C ASN A 327 1.40 18.66 -16.21
N ALA A 328 0.49 19.31 -16.95
CA ALA A 328 0.77 20.60 -17.58
C ALA A 328 1.20 21.68 -16.57
N PHE A 329 0.51 21.75 -15.41
CA PHE A 329 0.79 22.70 -14.34
C PHE A 329 2.09 22.37 -13.62
N ASP A 330 2.31 21.11 -13.24
CA ASP A 330 3.54 20.74 -12.53
C ASP A 330 4.79 20.89 -13.42
N THR A 331 4.69 20.52 -14.71
CA THR A 331 5.81 20.63 -15.67
C THR A 331 6.08 22.10 -16.04
N ALA A 332 5.06 22.94 -16.17
CA ALA A 332 5.23 24.39 -16.33
C ALA A 332 5.90 24.99 -15.09
N SER A 333 5.52 24.54 -13.90
CA SER A 333 6.12 24.99 -12.64
C SER A 333 7.59 24.60 -12.53
N LEU A 334 7.97 23.38 -12.92
CA LEU A 334 9.37 22.94 -12.99
C LEU A 334 10.19 23.79 -13.98
N LEU A 335 9.64 24.07 -15.16
CA LEU A 335 10.31 24.94 -16.13
C LEU A 335 10.48 26.38 -15.58
N ILE A 336 9.45 26.96 -14.96
CA ILE A 336 9.53 28.28 -14.33
C ILE A 336 10.56 28.31 -13.20
N ALA A 337 10.57 27.30 -12.31
CA ALA A 337 11.53 27.22 -11.21
C ALA A 337 12.99 27.19 -11.72
N LEU A 338 13.27 26.40 -12.76
CA LEU A 338 14.60 26.32 -13.38
C LEU A 338 14.99 27.60 -14.13
N LEU A 339 14.05 28.26 -14.82
CA LEU A 339 14.32 29.54 -15.49
C LEU A 339 14.56 30.67 -14.49
N ARG A 340 13.75 30.78 -13.44
CA ARG A 340 13.94 31.76 -12.36
C ARG A 340 15.26 31.54 -11.61
N ALA A 341 15.63 30.28 -11.34
CA ALA A 341 16.93 29.93 -10.78
C ALA A 341 18.12 30.33 -11.69
N ALA A 342 17.91 30.36 -13.01
CA ALA A 342 18.88 30.86 -13.99
C ALA A 342 18.86 32.40 -14.19
N GLY A 343 18.04 33.14 -13.43
CA GLY A 343 17.88 34.60 -13.55
C GLY A 343 16.96 35.05 -14.69
N VAL A 344 16.14 34.15 -15.22
CA VAL A 344 15.32 34.38 -16.42
C VAL A 344 13.85 34.55 -16.03
N HIS A 345 13.32 35.75 -16.28
CA HIS A 345 11.94 36.10 -16.00
C HIS A 345 11.00 35.13 -16.72
N ALA A 346 10.16 34.42 -15.96
CA ALA A 346 9.29 33.36 -16.46
C ALA A 346 7.96 33.36 -15.72
N ARG A 347 6.86 33.06 -16.42
CA ARG A 347 5.48 33.18 -15.88
C ARG A 347 4.51 32.20 -16.54
N TYR A 348 3.43 31.87 -15.84
CA TYR A 348 2.38 30.99 -16.34
C TYR A 348 1.45 31.74 -17.30
N VAL A 349 0.93 31.04 -18.29
CA VAL A 349 -0.21 31.48 -19.10
C VAL A 349 -1.19 30.32 -19.24
N THR A 350 -2.44 30.58 -18.89
CA THR A 350 -3.55 29.62 -19.04
C THR A 350 -4.39 29.97 -20.26
N GLY A 351 -4.96 28.97 -20.92
CA GLY A 351 -5.85 29.20 -22.07
C GLY A 351 -6.42 27.92 -22.66
N THR A 352 -7.36 28.06 -23.57
CA THR A 352 -7.95 26.95 -24.31
C THR A 352 -7.14 26.66 -25.56
N VAL A 353 -6.71 25.42 -25.76
CA VAL A 353 -5.91 24.96 -26.90
C VAL A 353 -6.67 23.93 -27.72
N GLU A 354 -6.31 23.79 -28.99
CA GLU A 354 -6.91 22.87 -29.96
C GLU A 354 -5.81 22.07 -30.66
N VAL A 355 -5.84 20.76 -30.45
CA VAL A 355 -4.77 19.83 -30.81
C VAL A 355 -5.32 18.76 -31.77
N PRO A 356 -4.68 18.51 -32.93
CA PRO A 356 -5.10 17.46 -33.86
C PRO A 356 -5.11 16.09 -33.19
N VAL A 357 -6.12 15.27 -33.47
CA VAL A 357 -6.39 14.03 -32.71
C VAL A 357 -5.18 13.08 -32.69
N ALA A 358 -4.50 12.89 -33.83
CA ALA A 358 -3.31 12.03 -33.93
C ALA A 358 -2.14 12.49 -33.03
N SER A 359 -1.99 13.80 -32.82
CA SER A 359 -1.02 14.35 -31.87
C SER A 359 -1.45 14.06 -30.43
N VAL A 360 -2.75 14.15 -30.11
CA VAL A 360 -3.25 13.83 -28.76
C VAL A 360 -3.07 12.34 -28.43
N LEU A 361 -3.37 11.42 -29.37
CA LEU A 361 -3.17 9.98 -29.16
C LEU A 361 -1.74 9.68 -28.74
N SER A 362 -0.76 10.22 -29.47
CA SER A 362 0.66 10.06 -29.13
C SER A 362 1.05 10.82 -27.85
N TRP A 363 0.47 11.99 -27.57
CA TRP A 363 0.77 12.80 -26.38
C TRP A 363 0.37 12.10 -25.07
N VAL A 364 -0.76 11.39 -25.03
CA VAL A 364 -1.17 10.59 -23.85
C VAL A 364 -0.53 9.19 -23.80
N GLY A 365 0.64 9.02 -24.43
CA GLY A 365 1.39 7.76 -24.46
C GLY A 365 0.84 6.69 -25.41
N GLY A 366 0.06 7.06 -26.42
CA GLY A 366 -0.38 6.18 -27.50
C GLY A 366 -1.80 5.59 -27.37
N ALA A 367 -2.80 6.40 -27.03
CA ALA A 367 -4.20 5.93 -26.94
C ALA A 367 -4.70 5.34 -28.27
N ALA A 368 -5.48 4.27 -28.21
CA ALA A 368 -5.98 3.56 -29.39
C ALA A 368 -7.04 4.36 -30.16
N SER A 369 -7.82 5.18 -29.46
CA SER A 369 -8.83 6.05 -30.08
C SER A 369 -8.92 7.45 -29.45
N ALA A 370 -9.63 8.33 -30.18
CA ALA A 370 -10.00 9.65 -29.69
C ALA A 370 -10.87 9.61 -28.43
N ASN A 371 -11.69 8.56 -28.26
CA ASN A 371 -12.57 8.40 -27.11
C ASN A 371 -11.76 8.00 -25.88
N GLU A 372 -10.83 7.04 -26.00
CA GLU A 372 -9.90 6.66 -24.93
C GLU A 372 -9.08 7.88 -24.47
N ALA A 373 -8.53 8.66 -25.41
CA ALA A 373 -7.76 9.87 -25.09
C ALA A 373 -8.60 10.94 -24.38
N GLN A 374 -9.83 11.20 -24.85
CA GLN A 374 -10.73 12.17 -24.22
C GLN A 374 -11.25 11.68 -22.85
N GLN A 375 -11.48 10.36 -22.70
CA GLN A 375 -11.86 9.73 -21.43
C GLN A 375 -10.73 9.90 -20.40
N LEU A 376 -9.48 9.59 -20.77
CA LEU A 376 -8.34 9.71 -19.88
C LEU A 376 -8.13 11.14 -19.39
N MET A 377 -8.15 12.12 -20.30
CA MET A 377 -8.08 13.55 -19.94
C MET A 377 -9.25 13.99 -19.06
N GLY A 378 -10.48 13.58 -19.40
CA GLY A 378 -11.69 13.95 -18.64
C GLY A 378 -11.78 13.27 -17.27
N GLN A 379 -11.20 12.09 -17.08
CA GLN A 379 -11.01 11.46 -15.76
C GLN A 379 -9.91 12.15 -14.96
N GLY A 380 -8.88 12.67 -15.63
CA GLY A 380 -7.83 13.52 -15.05
C GLY A 380 -8.29 14.92 -14.59
N GLY A 381 -9.57 15.26 -14.75
CA GLY A 381 -10.12 16.57 -14.41
C GLY A 381 -10.03 17.61 -15.53
N ILE A 382 -9.34 17.33 -16.64
CA ILE A 382 -9.07 18.32 -17.70
C ILE A 382 -10.39 18.70 -18.40
N PRO A 383 -10.80 19.98 -18.42
CA PRO A 383 -11.93 20.43 -19.25
C PRO A 383 -11.61 20.17 -20.71
N THR A 384 -12.39 19.29 -21.38
CA THR A 384 -12.03 18.74 -22.70
C THR A 384 -13.25 18.42 -23.56
N VAL A 385 -13.15 18.65 -24.87
CA VAL A 385 -14.19 18.30 -25.85
C VAL A 385 -13.58 17.89 -27.21
N GLY A 386 -13.98 16.72 -27.72
CA GLY A 386 -13.71 16.31 -29.09
C GLY A 386 -14.48 17.16 -30.11
N LEU A 387 -13.78 17.63 -31.14
CA LEU A 387 -14.35 18.39 -32.25
C LEU A 387 -14.65 17.43 -33.41
N ILE A 388 -15.93 17.31 -33.77
CA ILE A 388 -16.40 16.35 -34.77
C ILE A 388 -16.45 17.01 -36.15
N SER A 389 -15.90 16.33 -37.16
CA SER A 389 -16.05 16.67 -38.58
C SER A 389 -16.11 15.39 -39.41
N GLY A 390 -17.01 15.35 -40.40
CA GLY A 390 -17.22 14.15 -41.23
C GLY A 390 -17.67 12.89 -40.45
N GLY A 391 -18.21 13.05 -39.25
CA GLY A 391 -18.61 11.96 -38.34
C GLY A 391 -17.54 11.50 -37.35
N SER A 392 -16.29 11.96 -37.49
CA SER A 392 -15.15 11.57 -36.63
C SER A 392 -14.62 12.73 -35.81
N ILE A 393 -14.02 12.45 -34.65
CA ILE A 393 -13.26 13.44 -33.87
C ILE A 393 -11.94 13.72 -34.60
N THR A 394 -11.74 14.95 -35.08
CA THR A 394 -10.54 15.35 -35.85
C THR A 394 -9.52 16.12 -35.01
N ALA A 395 -9.98 16.81 -33.97
CA ALA A 395 -9.16 17.51 -32.99
C ALA A 395 -9.82 17.43 -31.61
N ILE A 396 -9.06 17.61 -30.54
CA ILE A 396 -9.58 17.78 -29.19
C ILE A 396 -9.23 19.19 -28.73
N ARG A 397 -10.21 19.88 -28.14
CA ARG A 397 -10.05 21.18 -27.52
C ARG A 397 -10.07 21.02 -26.00
N LEU A 398 -9.08 21.58 -25.31
CA LEU A 398 -8.92 21.46 -23.86
C LEU A 398 -8.43 22.76 -23.23
N ASP A 399 -8.74 22.95 -21.94
CA ASP A 399 -8.14 24.00 -21.12
C ASP A 399 -6.77 23.54 -20.59
N HIS A 400 -5.74 24.38 -20.76
CA HIS A 400 -4.32 24.02 -20.65
C HIS A 400 -3.49 25.19 -20.09
N VAL A 401 -2.23 24.93 -19.77
CA VAL A 401 -1.26 25.91 -19.26
C VAL A 401 0.10 25.74 -19.95
N TRP A 402 0.79 26.85 -20.19
CA TRP A 402 2.15 26.89 -20.71
C TRP A 402 2.96 28.01 -20.03
N VAL A 403 4.24 28.12 -20.37
CA VAL A 403 5.16 29.13 -19.83
C VAL A 403 5.38 30.22 -20.88
N GLU A 404 5.42 31.48 -20.46
CA GLU A 404 6.11 32.55 -21.19
C GLU A 404 7.41 32.87 -20.44
N ALA A 405 8.53 33.00 -21.17
CA ALA A 405 9.83 33.38 -20.63
C ALA A 405 10.44 34.53 -21.42
N PHE A 406 11.20 35.40 -20.76
CA PHE A 406 11.80 36.58 -21.36
C PHE A 406 13.21 36.27 -21.90
N ILE A 407 13.31 36.01 -23.20
CA ILE A 407 14.48 35.41 -23.85
C ILE A 407 15.21 36.42 -24.75
N ASP A 408 16.53 36.26 -24.87
CA ASP A 408 17.41 36.85 -25.90
C ASP A 408 17.01 36.25 -27.25
N TYR A 409 16.04 36.84 -27.94
CA TYR A 409 15.43 36.22 -29.13
C TYR A 409 15.87 36.89 -30.44
N ILE A 410 16.34 38.15 -30.41
CA ILE A 410 16.72 38.90 -31.60
C ILE A 410 18.22 39.21 -31.59
N PRO A 411 19.02 38.66 -32.53
CA PRO A 411 18.66 37.80 -33.66
C PRO A 411 18.75 36.29 -33.34
N SER A 412 19.20 35.90 -32.15
CA SER A 412 19.70 34.54 -31.85
C SER A 412 18.60 33.46 -31.77
N ARG A 413 17.34 33.86 -31.64
CA ARG A 413 16.19 33.02 -31.29
C ARG A 413 16.41 32.16 -30.03
N GLY A 414 17.15 32.68 -29.06
CA GLY A 414 17.51 32.00 -27.82
C GLY A 414 18.57 30.90 -27.98
N ALA A 415 19.31 30.87 -29.08
CA ALA A 415 20.50 30.02 -29.22
C ALA A 415 21.66 30.45 -28.31
N VAL A 416 21.67 31.73 -27.90
CA VAL A 416 22.55 32.32 -26.89
C VAL A 416 21.64 33.17 -26.00
N HIS A 417 21.81 33.13 -24.68
CA HIS A 417 21.10 34.02 -23.76
C HIS A 417 22.07 34.85 -22.92
N ARG A 418 21.97 36.19 -23.05
CA ARG A 418 22.64 37.17 -22.18
C ARG A 418 21.67 38.04 -21.41
N GLU A 419 20.70 38.62 -22.11
CA GLU A 419 19.69 39.53 -21.58
C GLU A 419 18.40 39.32 -22.38
N GLY A 420 17.24 39.36 -21.73
CA GLY A 420 15.97 39.14 -22.41
C GLY A 420 15.55 40.32 -23.29
N ASP A 421 14.97 40.04 -24.46
CA ASP A 421 14.33 41.04 -25.32
C ASP A 421 12.85 40.74 -25.63
N THR A 422 12.45 39.47 -25.63
CA THR A 422 11.14 39.01 -26.12
C THR A 422 10.53 37.98 -25.18
N TRP A 423 9.24 38.15 -24.86
CA TRP A 423 8.44 37.12 -24.21
C TRP A 423 8.10 35.98 -25.18
N ILE A 424 8.67 34.79 -24.98
CA ILE A 424 8.53 33.62 -25.84
C ILE A 424 7.63 32.55 -25.17
N PRO A 425 6.54 32.10 -25.81
CA PRO A 425 5.69 31.06 -25.29
C PRO A 425 6.28 29.66 -25.54
N MET A 426 6.32 28.82 -24.51
CA MET A 426 6.89 27.49 -24.56
C MET A 426 6.12 26.50 -23.67
N ASP A 427 5.85 25.31 -24.21
CA ASP A 427 5.22 24.20 -23.51
C ASP A 427 6.14 22.97 -23.54
N PRO A 428 6.73 22.55 -22.40
CA PRO A 428 7.52 21.33 -22.28
C PRO A 428 6.66 20.09 -21.96
N SER A 429 5.37 20.26 -21.63
CA SER A 429 4.43 19.16 -21.35
C SER A 429 3.94 18.52 -22.64
N PHE A 430 3.74 19.30 -23.72
CA PHE A 430 3.47 18.77 -25.05
C PHE A 430 4.69 18.06 -25.64
N LYS A 431 4.59 16.73 -25.71
CA LYS A 431 5.59 15.83 -26.31
C LYS A 431 4.89 14.68 -27.02
N LEU A 432 5.50 14.18 -28.08
CA LEU A 432 5.05 12.98 -28.78
C LEU A 432 5.94 11.80 -28.35
N HIS A 433 5.38 10.60 -28.37
CA HIS A 433 6.06 9.40 -27.89
C HIS A 433 6.35 8.42 -29.03
N ASN A 434 7.51 7.77 -28.94
CA ASN A 434 7.79 6.55 -29.71
C ASN A 434 7.09 5.39 -28.99
N LEU A 435 6.22 4.67 -29.70
CA LEU A 435 5.38 3.62 -29.14
C LEU A 435 5.97 2.25 -29.46
N THR A 436 6.23 1.44 -28.43
CA THR A 436 6.48 0.00 -28.57
C THR A 436 5.13 -0.70 -28.50
N PRO A 437 4.65 -1.37 -29.58
CA PRO A 437 3.41 -2.12 -29.51
C PRO A 437 3.56 -3.29 -28.53
N ARG A 438 2.49 -3.62 -27.80
CA ARG A 438 2.48 -4.82 -26.96
C ARG A 438 2.60 -6.06 -27.82
N SER A 439 3.25 -7.10 -27.31
CA SER A 439 3.16 -8.43 -27.92
C SER A 439 1.72 -8.95 -27.86
N ALA A 440 1.35 -9.82 -28.80
CA ALA A 440 0.06 -10.49 -28.78
C ALA A 440 0.00 -11.64 -27.75
N LEU A 441 1.08 -11.90 -27.01
CA LEU A 441 1.20 -12.92 -25.95
C LEU A 441 -0.05 -13.04 -25.06
N PHE A 442 -0.51 -11.91 -24.50
CA PHE A 442 -1.66 -11.89 -23.58
C PHE A 442 -3.03 -12.00 -24.28
N THR A 443 -3.06 -11.87 -25.61
CA THR A 443 -4.22 -12.18 -26.47
C THR A 443 -4.25 -13.67 -26.81
N ASP A 444 -3.10 -14.21 -27.23
CA ASP A 444 -2.96 -15.53 -27.85
C ASP A 444 -2.80 -16.65 -26.80
N ASN A 445 -2.24 -16.31 -25.64
CA ASN A 445 -2.14 -17.13 -24.44
C ASN A 445 -2.73 -16.33 -23.25
N PRO A 446 -4.07 -16.15 -23.16
CA PRO A 446 -4.70 -15.33 -22.14
C PRO A 446 -4.69 -16.02 -20.76
N ILE A 447 -4.46 -15.25 -19.70
CA ILE A 447 -4.47 -15.75 -18.30
C ILE A 447 -5.84 -16.33 -17.91
N GLY A 448 -6.94 -15.89 -18.54
CA GLY A 448 -8.26 -16.49 -18.32
C GLY A 448 -8.40 -17.95 -18.79
N ALA A 449 -7.48 -18.45 -19.62
CA ALA A 449 -7.44 -19.83 -20.14
C ALA A 449 -6.37 -20.69 -19.44
N ILE A 450 -6.16 -20.46 -18.15
CA ILE A 450 -5.30 -21.29 -17.29
C ILE A 450 -6.00 -22.58 -16.85
N THR A 451 -7.32 -22.55 -16.64
CA THR A 451 -8.12 -23.73 -16.30
C THR A 451 -8.34 -24.59 -17.55
N PRO A 452 -8.17 -25.92 -17.49
CA PRO A 452 -8.40 -26.81 -18.63
C PRO A 452 -9.88 -27.16 -18.82
N PRO A 453 -10.20 -27.96 -19.86
CA PRO A 453 -11.58 -28.36 -20.19
C PRO A 453 -12.17 -29.46 -19.27
N GLY A 454 -12.46 -29.14 -18.01
CA GLY A 454 -13.19 -30.03 -17.09
C GLY A 454 -12.89 -29.88 -15.59
N ALA A 455 -11.74 -29.28 -15.24
CA ALA A 455 -11.22 -29.33 -13.87
C ALA A 455 -12.16 -28.70 -12.83
N ARG A 456 -12.54 -29.50 -11.83
CA ARG A 456 -13.31 -29.06 -10.65
C ARG A 456 -12.40 -28.35 -9.65
N LEU A 457 -12.07 -27.09 -9.94
CA LEU A 457 -11.28 -26.20 -9.09
C LEU A 457 -11.83 -26.09 -7.65
N PHE A 458 -13.15 -26.18 -7.51
CA PHE A 458 -13.89 -26.05 -6.25
C PHE A 458 -15.29 -26.67 -6.39
N ASP A 459 -15.93 -26.91 -5.24
CA ASP A 459 -17.36 -27.18 -5.13
C ASP A 459 -18.13 -25.86 -5.07
N LEU A 460 -19.13 -25.68 -5.94
CA LEU A 460 -20.04 -24.54 -5.94
C LEU A 460 -21.49 -24.99 -5.66
N ASP A 461 -22.09 -24.42 -4.63
CA ASP A 461 -23.55 -24.35 -4.47
C ASP A 461 -24.04 -23.04 -5.08
N GLU A 462 -24.67 -23.11 -6.25
CA GLU A 462 -25.20 -21.94 -6.97
C GLU A 462 -26.35 -21.24 -6.23
N THR A 463 -27.07 -21.95 -5.34
CA THR A 463 -28.21 -21.41 -4.60
C THR A 463 -27.74 -20.58 -3.39
N LEU A 464 -26.73 -21.07 -2.67
CA LEU A 464 -26.12 -20.36 -1.53
C LEU A 464 -24.95 -19.46 -1.95
N GLY A 465 -24.48 -19.52 -3.20
CA GLY A 465 -23.22 -18.92 -3.62
C GLY A 465 -22.01 -19.47 -2.86
N LYS A 466 -22.09 -20.70 -2.34
CA LYS A 466 -21.12 -21.28 -1.41
C LYS A 466 -20.01 -21.99 -2.19
N VAL A 467 -18.77 -21.57 -1.96
CA VAL A 467 -17.55 -22.19 -2.46
C VAL A 467 -16.91 -23.02 -1.35
N THR A 468 -16.61 -24.27 -1.65
CA THR A 468 -15.94 -25.24 -0.75
C THR A 468 -14.93 -26.08 -1.50
N ASN A 469 -14.05 -26.79 -0.78
CA ASN A 469 -13.10 -27.75 -1.35
C ASN A 469 -12.30 -27.17 -2.54
N VAL A 470 -11.81 -25.93 -2.39
CA VAL A 470 -10.91 -25.32 -3.38
C VAL A 470 -9.62 -26.11 -3.37
N ASP A 471 -9.33 -26.75 -4.49
CA ASP A 471 -8.20 -27.65 -4.56
C ASP A 471 -6.96 -26.86 -4.97
N HIS A 472 -6.12 -26.52 -3.99
CA HIS A 472 -4.81 -25.88 -4.20
C HIS A 472 -3.84 -26.80 -4.96
N GLU A 473 -4.02 -28.12 -4.88
CA GLU A 473 -3.34 -29.10 -5.73
C GLU A 473 -4.05 -29.35 -7.05
N VAL A 474 -5.23 -28.77 -7.32
CA VAL A 474 -5.78 -28.42 -8.66
C VAL A 474 -5.72 -26.90 -8.87
N LEU A 475 -4.72 -26.33 -8.18
CA LEU A 475 -4.05 -25.07 -8.43
C LEU A 475 -2.51 -25.32 -8.42
N THR A 476 -1.95 -26.57 -8.44
CA THR A 476 -0.49 -26.97 -8.62
C THR A 476 -0.01 -27.77 -9.93
N GLY A 477 -0.32 -27.35 -11.19
CA GLY A 477 -0.01 -27.82 -12.60
C GLY A 477 -0.50 -27.29 -14.05
N ALA A 478 -0.93 -26.19 -14.78
CA ALA A 478 -1.35 -24.73 -15.02
C ALA A 478 -0.46 -23.48 -15.13
N ILE A 479 -0.49 -22.44 -14.26
CA ILE A 479 0.16 -21.14 -14.56
C ILE A 479 1.64 -21.20 -14.97
N GLN A 480 2.60 -21.90 -14.35
CA GLN A 480 3.92 -22.19 -14.96
C GLN A 480 3.85 -22.89 -16.34
N GLY A 481 2.73 -23.52 -16.71
CA GLY A 481 2.39 -24.01 -18.05
C GLY A 481 1.80 -22.92 -18.96
N TRP A 482 1.03 -21.96 -18.44
CA TRP A 482 0.79 -20.68 -19.10
C TRP A 482 2.10 -19.89 -19.25
N MET A 483 3.03 -19.93 -18.28
CA MET A 483 4.36 -19.35 -18.36
C MET A 483 5.23 -20.14 -19.34
N ALA A 484 5.15 -21.47 -19.37
CA ALA A 484 5.88 -22.28 -20.35
C ALA A 484 5.38 -21.98 -21.77
N ARG A 485 4.05 -21.88 -21.97
CA ARG A 485 3.46 -21.37 -23.21
C ARG A 485 3.87 -19.93 -23.48
N SER A 486 4.06 -19.08 -22.47
CA SER A 486 4.54 -17.70 -22.64
C SER A 486 6.01 -17.63 -23.02
N ASP A 487 6.88 -18.44 -22.40
CA ASP A 487 8.29 -18.57 -22.73
C ASP A 487 8.46 -19.17 -24.14
N GLU A 488 7.70 -20.21 -24.46
CA GLU A 488 7.64 -20.82 -25.79
C GLU A 488 7.12 -19.81 -26.82
N TYR A 489 6.05 -19.06 -26.53
CA TYR A 489 5.54 -18.00 -27.39
C TYR A 489 6.60 -16.93 -27.64
N VAL A 490 7.26 -16.43 -26.58
CA VAL A 490 8.32 -15.41 -26.64
C VAL A 490 9.50 -15.90 -27.48
N LEU A 491 9.91 -17.18 -27.33
CA LEU A 491 10.96 -17.80 -28.13
C LEU A 491 10.57 -18.01 -29.60
N THR A 492 9.37 -18.53 -29.86
CA THR A 492 8.89 -18.86 -31.21
C THR A 492 8.52 -17.63 -32.04
N HIS A 493 8.01 -16.58 -31.41
CA HIS A 493 7.62 -15.31 -32.06
C HIS A 493 8.75 -14.26 -32.02
N GLY A 494 9.93 -14.59 -31.49
CA GLY A 494 11.09 -13.70 -31.46
C GLY A 494 10.91 -12.44 -30.61
N VAL A 495 10.02 -12.47 -29.61
CA VAL A 495 9.72 -11.32 -28.75
C VAL A 495 10.92 -11.05 -27.85
N GLN A 496 11.36 -9.80 -27.76
CA GLN A 496 12.46 -9.45 -26.85
C GLN A 496 12.03 -9.65 -25.39
N ARG A 497 12.93 -10.22 -24.58
CA ARG A 497 12.72 -10.43 -23.14
C ARG A 497 12.93 -9.13 -22.35
N SER A 498 12.12 -8.12 -22.65
CA SER A 498 12.08 -6.83 -21.96
C SER A 498 10.63 -6.42 -21.69
N VAL A 499 10.38 -5.67 -20.61
CA VAL A 499 9.01 -5.25 -20.24
C VAL A 499 8.32 -4.47 -21.37
N PRO A 500 8.95 -3.48 -22.03
CA PRO A 500 8.31 -2.75 -23.14
C PRO A 500 7.97 -3.61 -24.35
N ALA A 501 8.72 -4.69 -24.63
CA ALA A 501 8.42 -5.59 -25.76
C ALA A 501 7.28 -6.59 -25.42
N LEU A 502 7.17 -7.00 -24.16
CA LEU A 502 6.12 -7.92 -23.71
C LEU A 502 4.77 -7.22 -23.59
N ILE A 503 4.65 -6.20 -22.73
CA ILE A 503 3.39 -5.50 -22.44
C ILE A 503 3.21 -4.19 -23.22
N GLY A 504 4.18 -3.80 -24.04
CA GLY A 504 4.14 -2.52 -24.76
C GLY A 504 4.64 -1.35 -23.92
N GLY A 505 4.78 -0.18 -24.55
CA GLY A 505 5.16 1.04 -23.86
C GLY A 505 5.22 2.28 -24.73
N ALA A 506 5.42 3.41 -24.07
CA ALA A 506 5.72 4.70 -24.66
C ALA A 506 7.07 5.18 -24.13
N THR A 507 7.81 5.91 -24.95
CA THR A 507 9.04 6.63 -24.57
C THR A 507 9.00 8.01 -25.19
N ILE A 508 9.41 9.06 -24.46
CA ILE A 508 9.42 10.43 -25.00
C ILE A 508 10.28 10.46 -26.27
N ARG A 509 9.71 10.93 -27.38
CA ARG A 509 10.50 11.24 -28.57
C ARG A 509 11.29 12.51 -28.29
N ALA A 510 12.54 12.33 -27.87
CA ALA A 510 13.45 13.40 -27.54
C ALA A 510 13.62 14.38 -28.72
N GLU A 511 13.58 15.67 -28.43
CA GLU A 511 13.83 16.75 -29.39
C GLU A 511 14.88 17.70 -28.79
N THR A 512 16.02 17.83 -29.46
CA THR A 512 17.06 18.81 -29.09
C THR A 512 16.91 20.03 -29.98
N ARG A 513 16.30 21.10 -29.46
CA ARG A 513 16.13 22.36 -30.18
C ARG A 513 17.40 23.19 -30.10
N THR A 514 17.79 23.80 -31.23
CA THR A 514 18.92 24.75 -31.34
C THR A 514 18.46 26.22 -31.31
N ILE A 515 17.15 26.46 -31.42
CA ILE A 515 16.47 27.76 -31.30
C ILE A 515 15.05 27.55 -30.74
N PHE A 516 14.45 28.58 -30.17
CA PHE A 516 13.02 28.59 -29.87
C PHE A 516 12.17 28.91 -31.12
N PRO A 517 10.98 28.30 -31.27
CA PRO A 517 9.95 28.79 -32.18
C PRO A 517 9.24 30.02 -31.58
N ALA A 518 8.70 30.89 -32.43
CA ALA A 518 7.87 32.03 -32.00
C ALA A 518 6.43 31.62 -31.60
N THR A 519 6.07 30.34 -31.72
CA THR A 519 4.72 29.82 -31.54
C THR A 519 4.71 28.45 -30.88
N LEU A 520 3.64 28.15 -30.14
CA LEU A 520 3.36 26.83 -29.58
C LEU A 520 3.08 25.78 -30.69
N PRO A 521 3.24 24.47 -30.41
CA PRO A 521 3.09 23.41 -31.41
C PRO A 521 1.63 23.03 -31.75
N TYR A 522 0.66 23.79 -31.25
CA TYR A 522 -0.78 23.59 -31.40
C TYR A 522 -1.50 24.93 -31.54
N ARG A 523 -2.79 24.91 -31.90
CA ARG A 523 -3.59 26.12 -32.04
C ARG A 523 -4.06 26.63 -30.68
N VAL A 524 -3.71 27.87 -30.32
CA VAL A 524 -4.35 28.58 -29.20
C VAL A 524 -5.71 29.13 -29.66
N VAL A 525 -6.76 28.85 -28.88
CA VAL A 525 -8.15 29.30 -29.15
C VAL A 525 -8.51 30.50 -28.26
N SER A 526 -8.06 30.47 -27.00
CA SER A 526 -8.14 31.59 -26.05
C SER A 526 -6.83 31.70 -25.25
N ARG A 527 -6.50 32.91 -24.82
CA ARG A 527 -5.35 33.21 -23.94
C ARG A 527 -5.85 34.06 -22.78
N GLY A 528 -5.60 33.61 -21.55
CA GLY A 528 -5.76 34.42 -20.33
C GLY A 528 -4.62 35.43 -20.19
N GLY A 529 -4.69 36.26 -19.15
CA GLY A 529 -3.53 37.06 -18.75
C GLY A 529 -2.39 36.17 -18.24
N PRO A 530 -1.12 36.59 -18.41
CA PRO A 530 0.00 35.95 -17.74
C PRO A 530 -0.08 36.17 -16.22
N VAL A 531 0.42 35.21 -15.43
CA VAL A 531 0.51 35.30 -13.96
C VAL A 531 1.85 34.74 -13.47
N ASP A 532 2.42 35.40 -12.47
CA ASP A 532 3.67 35.02 -11.79
C ASP A 532 3.52 33.76 -10.92
N ALA A 533 2.34 33.54 -10.34
CA ALA A 533 1.99 32.38 -9.52
C ALA A 533 0.63 31.81 -9.95
N LEU A 534 0.42 30.50 -9.77
CA LEU A 534 -0.89 29.90 -10.03
C LEU A 534 -1.93 30.35 -8.99
N PRO A 535 -3.17 30.67 -9.42
CA PRO A 535 -4.28 30.90 -8.49
C PRO A 535 -4.56 29.68 -7.60
N ALA A 536 -4.91 29.92 -6.34
CA ALA A 536 -5.24 28.86 -5.37
C ALA A 536 -6.36 27.91 -5.85
N SER A 537 -7.30 28.40 -6.66
CA SER A 537 -8.37 27.59 -7.29
C SER A 537 -7.87 26.57 -8.33
N LEU A 538 -6.59 26.62 -8.70
CA LEU A 538 -5.93 25.67 -9.57
C LEU A 538 -4.91 24.76 -8.84
N ARG A 539 -4.81 24.82 -7.51
CA ARG A 539 -4.02 23.87 -6.71
C ARG A 539 -4.89 22.76 -6.11
N HIS A 540 -4.26 21.62 -5.81
CA HIS A 540 -4.85 20.57 -4.98
C HIS A 540 -4.41 20.71 -3.52
N TYR A 541 -5.25 20.30 -2.58
CA TYR A 541 -5.07 20.40 -1.13
C TYR A 541 -5.49 19.12 -0.42
N VAL A 542 -4.88 18.89 0.75
CA VAL A 542 -5.41 18.03 1.81
C VAL A 542 -5.80 18.91 3.00
N THR A 543 -6.98 18.67 3.57
CA THR A 543 -7.41 19.25 4.86
C THR A 543 -7.65 18.13 5.87
N LEU A 544 -7.10 18.27 7.06
CA LEU A 544 -7.29 17.36 8.20
C LEU A 544 -8.18 18.04 9.23
N ASN A 545 -9.35 17.47 9.49
CA ASN A 545 -10.25 17.88 10.57
C ASN A 545 -10.31 16.76 11.62
N GLY A 546 -9.78 17.00 12.82
CA GLY A 546 -9.92 16.09 13.97
C GLY A 546 -11.03 16.55 14.91
N TYR A 547 -11.76 15.62 15.52
CA TYR A 547 -12.90 15.90 16.39
C TYR A 547 -12.75 15.20 17.74
N ALA A 548 -13.20 15.85 18.83
CA ALA A 548 -13.11 15.26 20.17
C ALA A 548 -14.10 14.08 20.39
N SER A 549 -15.17 14.00 19.58
CA SER A 549 -16.12 12.90 19.57
C SER A 549 -16.89 12.83 18.23
N GLU A 550 -17.62 11.74 17.99
CA GLU A 550 -18.56 11.65 16.84
C GLU A 550 -19.74 12.63 16.98
N LEU A 551 -20.05 13.11 18.20
CA LEU A 551 -21.07 14.13 18.42
C LEU A 551 -20.57 15.50 17.97
N ASP A 552 -19.32 15.84 18.30
CA ASP A 552 -18.67 17.06 17.82
C ASP A 552 -18.57 17.07 16.30
N ARG A 553 -18.21 15.92 15.72
CA ARG A 553 -18.19 15.71 14.27
C ARG A 553 -19.57 15.88 13.63
N ALA A 554 -20.63 15.36 14.24
CA ALA A 554 -22.00 15.53 13.76
C ALA A 554 -22.49 17.00 13.79
N PHE A 555 -21.90 17.85 14.64
CA PHE A 555 -22.16 19.30 14.68
C PHE A 555 -21.14 20.15 13.91
N GLY A 556 -20.05 19.56 13.39
CA GLY A 556 -18.95 20.27 12.73
C GLY A 556 -17.95 20.96 13.68
N ASN A 557 -17.99 20.63 14.98
CA ASN A 557 -17.12 21.20 16.01
C ASN A 557 -15.71 20.57 15.94
N THR A 558 -14.84 21.08 15.06
CA THR A 558 -13.45 20.60 14.94
C THR A 558 -12.64 20.88 16.21
N SER A 559 -11.95 19.86 16.73
CA SER A 559 -10.89 20.00 17.75
C SER A 559 -9.64 20.66 17.15
N PHE A 560 -9.29 20.31 15.91
CA PHE A 560 -8.33 21.04 15.09
C PHE A 560 -8.75 21.01 13.61
N SER A 561 -8.27 21.98 12.83
CA SER A 561 -8.32 21.94 11.36
C SER A 561 -6.97 22.41 10.80
N PHE A 562 -6.43 21.69 9.81
CA PHE A 562 -5.18 22.03 9.13
C PHE A 562 -5.30 21.77 7.62
N ARG A 563 -4.95 22.75 6.77
CA ARG A 563 -5.01 22.66 5.30
C ARG A 563 -3.64 22.91 4.69
N LEU A 564 -3.18 21.99 3.85
CA LEU A 564 -1.88 22.01 3.17
C LEU A 564 -2.09 21.72 1.69
N SER A 565 -1.35 22.40 0.80
CA SER A 565 -1.42 22.08 -0.64
C SER A 565 -0.59 20.83 -0.94
N LEU A 566 -0.95 20.08 -1.98
CA LEU A 566 -0.18 18.90 -2.39
C LEU A 566 1.25 19.26 -2.90
N PRO A 567 1.47 20.38 -3.61
CA PRO A 567 2.82 20.89 -3.88
C PRO A 567 3.66 21.18 -2.62
N ALA A 568 3.05 21.71 -1.56
CA ALA A 568 3.74 21.96 -0.29
C ALA A 568 3.92 20.68 0.56
N LEU A 569 3.07 19.67 0.39
CA LEU A 569 3.23 18.36 1.01
C LEU A 569 4.37 17.56 0.36
N ASN A 570 4.47 17.55 -0.98
CA ASN A 570 5.54 16.88 -1.73
C ASN A 570 5.76 15.42 -1.23
N SER A 571 6.91 15.14 -0.62
CA SER A 571 7.30 13.87 -0.03
C SER A 571 7.60 13.99 1.47
N HIS A 572 7.14 15.09 2.10
CA HIS A 572 7.19 15.31 3.54
C HIS A 572 6.19 14.41 4.27
N ARG A 573 6.53 14.00 5.49
CA ARG A 573 5.68 13.16 6.33
C ARG A 573 4.61 13.99 7.03
N LEU A 574 3.36 13.86 6.58
CA LEU A 574 2.19 14.40 7.28
C LEU A 574 1.70 13.41 8.34
N GLY A 575 1.84 13.76 9.62
CA GLY A 575 1.48 12.93 10.76
C GLY A 575 0.41 13.55 11.65
N ILE A 576 -0.28 12.69 12.40
CA ILE A 576 -1.12 13.06 13.55
C ILE A 576 -0.65 12.21 14.73
N GLN A 577 -0.16 12.85 15.77
CA GLN A 577 0.32 12.23 17.01
C GLN A 577 -0.47 12.78 18.22
N PHE A 578 -0.28 12.17 19.39
CA PHE A 578 -1.00 12.51 20.61
C PHE A 578 -0.01 12.75 21.76
N ASP A 579 0.27 14.01 22.02
CA ASP A 579 1.22 14.43 23.07
C ASP A 579 0.50 14.47 24.44
N PRO A 580 1.21 14.30 25.58
CA PRO A 580 0.58 14.38 26.89
C PRO A 580 0.03 15.78 27.18
N ALA A 581 -1.23 15.89 27.61
CA ALA A 581 -1.90 17.17 27.76
C ALA A 581 -1.31 18.07 28.88
N THR A 582 -0.61 17.49 29.85
CA THR A 582 0.10 18.20 30.92
C THR A 582 1.36 17.43 31.35
N PRO A 583 2.28 18.05 32.11
CA PRO A 583 3.40 17.33 32.73
C PRO A 583 2.96 16.19 33.68
N ALA A 584 1.75 16.26 34.27
CA ALA A 584 1.20 15.18 35.09
C ALA A 584 0.76 13.99 34.23
N ASP A 585 0.24 14.25 33.02
CA ASP A 585 -0.08 13.21 32.04
C ASP A 585 1.19 12.52 31.52
N ALA A 586 2.25 13.29 31.25
CA ALA A 586 3.56 12.76 30.86
C ALA A 586 4.17 11.86 31.95
N ALA A 587 4.11 12.30 33.22
CA ALA A 587 4.64 11.53 34.36
C ALA A 587 4.00 10.14 34.50
N VAL A 588 2.73 9.96 34.11
CA VAL A 588 2.07 8.64 34.12
C VAL A 588 2.62 7.72 33.03
N LEU A 589 2.86 8.24 31.82
CA LEU A 589 3.44 7.47 30.73
C LEU A 589 4.90 7.11 31.03
N ASP A 590 5.69 8.03 31.61
CA ASP A 590 7.05 7.75 32.04
C ASP A 590 7.12 6.76 33.21
N ALA A 591 6.20 6.83 34.17
CA ALA A 591 6.09 5.83 35.24
C ALA A 591 5.76 4.43 34.69
N ALA A 592 4.86 4.33 33.71
CA ALA A 592 4.53 3.08 33.04
C ALA A 592 5.73 2.52 32.23
N ARG A 593 6.43 3.40 31.50
CA ARG A 593 7.62 3.08 30.69
C ARG A 593 8.80 2.61 31.55
N THR A 594 9.13 3.35 32.60
CA THR A 594 10.26 3.03 33.50
C THR A 594 9.96 1.85 34.43
N GLY A 595 8.70 1.68 34.84
CA GLY A 595 8.23 0.52 35.58
C GLY A 595 8.05 -0.77 34.75
N GLY A 596 8.30 -0.74 33.44
CA GLY A 596 8.19 -1.90 32.56
C GLY A 596 6.76 -2.45 32.43
N ALA A 597 5.75 -1.58 32.48
CA ALA A 597 4.35 -1.98 32.48
C ALA A 597 3.93 -2.69 31.17
N SER A 598 3.17 -3.77 31.30
CA SER A 598 2.61 -4.54 30.17
C SER A 598 1.44 -3.83 29.45
N SER A 599 0.92 -2.74 30.04
CA SER A 599 -0.05 -1.85 29.43
C SER A 599 0.02 -0.45 30.05
N LEU A 600 -0.41 0.56 29.27
CA LEU A 600 -0.54 1.94 29.71
C LEU A 600 -1.87 2.13 30.45
N PRO A 601 -1.90 2.86 31.59
CA PRO A 601 -3.14 3.18 32.29
C PRO A 601 -3.86 4.38 31.63
N VAL A 602 -4.28 4.22 30.38
CA VAL A 602 -4.82 5.28 29.50
C VAL A 602 -5.92 6.13 30.13
N TYR A 603 -6.74 5.52 31.00
CA TYR A 603 -7.81 6.19 31.74
C TYR A 603 -7.34 7.35 32.64
N LEU A 604 -6.07 7.39 33.03
CA LEU A 604 -5.47 8.46 33.82
C LEU A 604 -4.93 9.61 32.96
N VAL A 605 -4.68 9.35 31.67
CA VAL A 605 -3.90 10.21 30.78
C VAL A 605 -4.83 10.97 29.84
N ASN A 606 -4.78 12.29 29.87
CA ASN A 606 -5.29 13.12 28.79
C ASN A 606 -4.16 13.39 27.79
N VAL A 607 -4.49 13.37 26.50
CA VAL A 607 -3.58 13.67 25.39
C VAL A 607 -4.15 14.77 24.50
N VAL A 608 -3.29 15.45 23.76
CA VAL A 608 -3.64 16.50 22.81
C VAL A 608 -3.23 16.03 21.40
N PRO A 609 -4.14 16.05 20.41
CA PRO A 609 -3.77 15.73 19.04
C PRO A 609 -2.92 16.85 18.44
N VAL A 610 -1.79 16.48 17.83
CA VAL A 610 -0.86 17.38 17.15
C VAL A 610 -0.65 16.91 15.71
N VAL A 611 -0.93 17.79 14.75
CA VAL A 611 -0.60 17.60 13.34
C VAL A 611 0.84 18.03 13.11
N ARG A 612 1.65 17.17 12.47
CA ARG A 612 3.08 17.40 12.23
C ARG A 612 3.44 17.23 10.76
N LEU A 613 4.36 18.06 10.28
CA LEU A 613 4.98 17.95 8.95
C LEU A 613 6.49 17.71 9.13
N ASP A 614 6.98 16.53 8.76
CA ASP A 614 8.33 16.03 9.07
C ASP A 614 8.75 16.17 10.56
N GLY A 615 7.76 16.15 11.46
CA GLY A 615 7.94 16.28 12.91
C GLY A 615 7.78 17.69 13.46
N ALA A 616 7.71 18.73 12.62
CA ALA A 616 7.41 20.09 13.06
C ALA A 616 5.89 20.28 13.26
N ASP A 617 5.49 20.75 14.45
CA ASP A 617 4.09 21.01 14.81
C ASP A 617 3.44 22.05 13.88
N GLN A 618 2.25 21.74 13.36
CA GLN A 618 1.50 22.58 12.42
C GLN A 618 0.14 23.02 12.96
N ALA A 619 -0.54 22.15 13.71
CA ALA A 619 -1.82 22.43 14.36
C ALA A 619 -2.00 21.55 15.59
N THR A 620 -2.68 22.08 16.60
CA THR A 620 -2.84 21.44 17.91
C THR A 620 -4.29 21.56 18.35
N GLY A 621 -4.92 20.45 18.77
CA GLY A 621 -6.33 20.44 19.17
C GLY A 621 -6.59 20.62 20.66
N GLY A 622 -7.83 20.39 21.08
CA GLY A 622 -8.21 20.32 22.48
C GLY A 622 -7.80 18.99 23.15
N PRO A 623 -7.60 18.97 24.48
CA PRO A 623 -7.25 17.75 25.21
C PRO A 623 -8.40 16.75 25.25
N VAL A 624 -8.09 15.49 24.96
CA VAL A 624 -9.01 14.33 24.97
C VAL A 624 -8.48 13.23 25.90
N ARG A 625 -9.34 12.31 26.34
CA ARG A 625 -8.91 11.16 27.17
C ARG A 625 -8.20 10.14 26.30
N MET A 626 -6.99 9.72 26.68
CA MET A 626 -6.29 8.65 25.96
C MET A 626 -7.14 7.38 25.97
N GLY A 627 -7.26 6.74 24.81
CA GLY A 627 -8.14 5.61 24.57
C GLY A 627 -9.60 5.96 24.27
N SER A 628 -10.00 7.23 24.15
CA SER A 628 -11.33 7.58 23.61
C SER A 628 -11.39 7.44 22.09
N SER A 629 -12.59 7.31 21.52
CA SER A 629 -12.79 7.51 20.08
C SER A 629 -12.34 8.92 19.67
N PHE A 630 -11.69 9.04 18.51
CA PHE A 630 -11.22 10.29 17.92
C PHE A 630 -11.47 10.29 16.40
N PRO A 631 -12.60 10.86 15.93
CA PRO A 631 -12.89 10.91 14.50
C PRO A 631 -11.99 11.87 13.74
N ILE A 632 -11.68 11.54 12.50
CA ILE A 632 -10.86 12.34 11.59
C ILE A 632 -11.52 12.34 10.21
N ASP A 633 -11.81 13.52 9.68
CA ASP A 633 -12.17 13.72 8.28
C ASP A 633 -10.96 14.26 7.51
N VAL A 634 -10.55 13.52 6.47
CA VAL A 634 -9.51 13.92 5.51
C VAL A 634 -10.21 14.38 4.24
N ILE A 635 -10.11 15.66 3.92
CA ILE A 635 -10.74 16.27 2.74
C ILE A 635 -9.65 16.45 1.69
N LEU A 636 -9.77 15.74 0.57
CA LEU A 636 -8.95 15.99 -0.62
C LEU A 636 -9.72 16.95 -1.53
N GLU A 637 -9.10 18.06 -1.90
CA GLU A 637 -9.72 19.14 -2.68
C GLU A 637 -8.86 19.49 -3.87
N GLY A 638 -9.48 19.81 -5.00
CA GLY A 638 -8.79 20.32 -6.19
C GLY A 638 -9.73 21.17 -7.04
N PRO A 639 -9.39 21.45 -8.31
CA PRO A 639 -10.22 22.26 -9.20
C PRO A 639 -11.64 21.72 -9.42
N ASP A 640 -11.90 20.44 -9.13
CA ASP A 640 -13.21 19.78 -9.22
C ASP A 640 -14.00 19.76 -7.89
N GLY A 641 -13.46 20.38 -6.84
CA GLY A 641 -14.07 20.49 -5.52
C GLY A 641 -13.56 19.48 -4.48
N PRO A 642 -14.08 19.55 -3.25
CA PRO A 642 -13.67 18.69 -2.13
C PRO A 642 -14.33 17.32 -2.13
N THR A 643 -13.59 16.29 -1.70
CA THR A 643 -14.11 14.96 -1.32
C THR A 643 -13.61 14.58 0.07
N THR A 644 -14.54 14.40 1.00
CA THR A 644 -14.25 13.94 2.37
C THR A 644 -14.14 12.41 2.45
N VAL A 645 -13.06 11.94 3.07
CA VAL A 645 -12.78 10.54 3.45
C VAL A 645 -12.70 10.47 4.97
N SER A 646 -13.47 9.57 5.59
CA SER A 646 -13.71 9.59 7.04
C SER A 646 -13.17 8.37 7.78
N TYR A 647 -12.53 8.63 8.93
CA TYR A 647 -11.90 7.64 9.79
C TYR A 647 -12.37 7.82 11.24
N THR A 648 -12.52 6.73 11.99
CA THR A 648 -12.80 6.74 13.43
C THR A 648 -11.62 6.09 14.14
N GLN A 649 -10.66 6.92 14.55
CA GLN A 649 -9.42 6.52 15.20
C GLN A 649 -9.60 6.53 16.73
N VAL A 650 -8.52 6.29 17.48
CA VAL A 650 -8.47 6.32 18.94
C VAL A 650 -7.47 7.39 19.39
N ALA A 651 -7.80 8.14 20.44
CA ALA A 651 -6.93 9.14 21.05
C ALA A 651 -5.68 8.45 21.64
N GLY A 652 -4.53 8.64 21.00
CA GLY A 652 -3.29 7.91 21.28
C GLY A 652 -2.78 7.05 20.13
N ASP A 653 -3.53 6.87 19.03
CA ASP A 653 -3.02 6.24 17.81
C ASP A 653 -1.87 7.05 17.21
N GLU A 654 -0.77 6.41 16.83
CA GLU A 654 0.29 7.07 16.08
C GLU A 654 0.03 6.95 14.57
N ILE A 655 -0.24 8.07 13.89
CA ILE A 655 -0.81 8.10 12.53
C ILE A 655 0.11 8.89 11.58
N VAL A 656 0.32 8.35 10.39
CA VAL A 656 0.78 9.03 9.18
C VAL A 656 -0.35 9.04 8.16
N VAL A 657 -0.61 10.20 7.56
CA VAL A 657 -1.61 10.40 6.51
C VAL A 657 -0.92 10.23 5.16
N GLY A 658 -0.96 9.01 4.62
CA GLY A 658 -0.31 8.66 3.36
C GLY A 658 -1.13 9.14 2.16
N VAL A 659 -0.99 10.42 1.81
CA VAL A 659 -1.59 11.02 0.61
C VAL A 659 -0.69 10.79 -0.60
N THR A 660 -1.26 10.40 -1.73
CA THR A 660 -0.58 10.44 -3.04
C THR A 660 -1.38 11.24 -4.05
N GLY A 661 -0.70 12.08 -4.84
CA GLY A 661 -1.29 12.95 -5.86
C GLY A 661 -1.40 12.25 -7.21
N ASN A 662 -0.39 12.47 -8.08
CA ASN A 662 -0.23 11.79 -9.36
C ASN A 662 0.53 10.43 -9.23
N GLY A 663 0.53 9.83 -8.02
CA GLY A 663 1.21 8.57 -7.71
C GLY A 663 2.68 8.70 -7.29
N VAL A 664 3.26 7.62 -6.78
CA VAL A 664 4.68 7.57 -6.35
C VAL A 664 5.56 6.93 -7.43
N THR A 665 6.85 7.28 -7.49
CA THR A 665 7.88 6.65 -8.36
C THR A 665 9.12 6.25 -7.55
N LYS A 666 9.95 5.37 -8.12
CA LYS A 666 11.14 4.79 -7.46
C LYS A 666 12.09 5.85 -6.92
N ASP A 667 12.41 6.86 -7.72
CA ASP A 667 13.29 7.97 -7.38
C ASP A 667 12.85 8.69 -6.08
N ILE A 668 11.53 8.86 -5.86
CA ILE A 668 10.97 9.47 -4.64
C ILE A 668 11.25 8.61 -3.40
N VAL A 669 11.03 7.30 -3.52
CA VAL A 669 11.23 6.33 -2.42
C VAL A 669 12.71 6.25 -2.07
N GLU A 670 13.59 6.09 -3.06
CA GLU A 670 15.04 6.05 -2.86
C GLU A 670 15.58 7.37 -2.28
N LYS A 671 15.07 8.54 -2.74
CA LYS A 671 15.45 9.84 -2.18
C LYS A 671 15.03 9.97 -0.71
N ARG A 672 13.79 9.57 -0.35
CA ARG A 672 13.33 9.61 1.06
C ARG A 672 14.18 8.68 1.93
N PHE A 673 14.37 7.42 1.52
CA PHE A 673 15.07 6.39 2.28
C PHE A 673 16.56 6.72 2.46
N ALA A 674 17.20 7.32 1.46
CA ALA A 674 18.61 7.74 1.54
C ALA A 674 18.81 8.98 2.42
N ALA A 675 17.84 9.91 2.45
CA ALA A 675 17.91 11.14 3.25
C ALA A 675 17.41 10.98 4.69
N ASN A 676 16.51 10.01 4.96
CA ASN A 676 15.83 9.83 6.24
C ASN A 676 15.96 8.37 6.70
N PRO A 677 16.90 8.03 7.60
CA PRO A 677 16.95 6.70 8.19
C PRO A 677 15.74 6.47 9.10
N VAL A 678 15.26 5.23 9.18
CA VAL A 678 14.17 4.87 10.09
C VAL A 678 14.69 4.78 11.54
N ASP A 679 14.60 5.90 12.26
CA ASP A 679 14.91 6.00 13.69
C ASP A 679 13.65 6.13 14.58
N ASN A 680 12.51 6.49 13.99
CA ASN A 680 11.22 6.66 14.65
C ASN A 680 10.07 5.95 13.89
N ALA A 681 9.03 5.56 14.63
CA ALA A 681 7.89 4.82 14.07
C ALA A 681 7.06 5.61 13.02
N PRO A 682 6.83 6.94 13.15
CA PRO A 682 6.26 7.73 12.06
C PRO A 682 7.08 7.68 10.76
N GLU A 683 8.42 7.64 10.84
CA GLU A 683 9.24 7.51 9.63
C GLU A 683 9.08 6.15 8.98
N TYR A 684 9.02 5.09 9.79
CA TYR A 684 8.67 3.76 9.30
C TYR A 684 7.33 3.76 8.56
N TYR A 685 6.25 4.35 9.13
CA TYR A 685 4.95 4.39 8.46
C TYR A 685 4.93 5.28 7.20
N HIS A 686 5.75 6.33 7.15
CA HIS A 686 5.92 7.15 5.94
C HIS A 686 6.65 6.40 4.82
N GLN A 687 7.62 5.56 5.17
CA GLN A 687 8.34 4.74 4.21
C GLN A 687 7.47 3.54 3.75
N VAL A 688 6.65 2.97 4.63
CA VAL A 688 5.57 2.02 4.28
C VAL A 688 4.59 2.62 3.27
N GLN A 689 4.07 3.84 3.49
CA GLN A 689 3.06 4.40 2.58
C GLN A 689 3.65 4.78 1.21
N LEU A 690 4.86 5.33 1.15
CA LEU A 690 5.56 5.58 -0.11
C LEU A 690 5.79 4.28 -0.91
N HIS A 691 6.23 3.20 -0.24
CA HIS A 691 6.47 1.91 -0.88
C HIS A 691 5.17 1.24 -1.34
N TYR A 692 4.10 1.30 -0.53
CA TYR A 692 2.77 0.81 -0.88
C TYR A 692 2.23 1.47 -2.14
N TRP A 693 2.27 2.81 -2.23
CA TRP A 693 1.81 3.52 -3.43
C TRP A 693 2.68 3.21 -4.65
N LEU A 694 4.00 3.07 -4.48
CA LEU A 694 4.92 2.66 -5.56
C LEU A 694 4.54 1.29 -6.14
N GLU A 695 4.35 0.26 -5.30
CA GLU A 695 3.96 -1.07 -5.80
C GLU A 695 2.54 -1.09 -6.38
N CYS A 696 1.59 -0.34 -5.80
CA CYS A 696 0.25 -0.18 -6.35
C CYS A 696 0.27 0.41 -7.77
N ASP A 697 1.02 1.50 -7.97
CA ASP A 697 1.07 2.21 -9.24
C ASP A 697 1.87 1.44 -10.30
N ALA A 698 3.00 0.82 -9.92
CA ALA A 698 3.85 0.05 -10.84
C ALA A 698 3.17 -1.22 -11.34
N LEU A 699 2.55 -2.00 -10.44
CA LEU A 699 1.79 -3.20 -10.82
C LEU A 699 0.47 -2.81 -11.52
N GLY A 700 -0.14 -1.68 -11.14
CA GLY A 700 -1.29 -1.10 -11.84
C GLY A 700 -0.99 -0.79 -13.31
N GLU A 701 0.13 -0.13 -13.61
CA GLU A 701 0.55 0.15 -15.00
C GLU A 701 0.81 -1.14 -15.79
N ILE A 702 1.41 -2.16 -15.17
CA ILE A 702 1.61 -3.49 -15.79
C ILE A 702 0.26 -4.17 -16.11
N GLY A 703 -0.68 -4.17 -15.16
CA GLY A 703 -2.03 -4.72 -15.35
C GLY A 703 -2.82 -3.98 -16.43
N ALA A 704 -2.73 -2.65 -16.45
CA ALA A 704 -3.39 -1.80 -17.44
C ALA A 704 -2.90 -2.10 -18.87
N ARG A 705 -1.57 -2.11 -19.07
CA ARG A 705 -0.95 -2.47 -20.34
C ARG A 705 -1.26 -3.90 -20.80
N THR A 706 -1.27 -4.86 -19.87
CA THR A 706 -1.63 -6.26 -20.13
C THR A 706 -3.05 -6.39 -20.68
N LEU A 707 -4.01 -5.66 -20.10
CA LEU A 707 -5.40 -5.64 -20.56
C LEU A 707 -5.62 -4.76 -21.80
N GLY A 708 -4.69 -3.84 -22.12
CA GLY A 708 -4.88 -2.86 -23.19
C GLY A 708 -5.82 -1.72 -22.78
N VAL A 709 -5.69 -1.25 -21.54
CA VAL A 709 -6.34 -0.04 -21.00
C VAL A 709 -5.28 0.94 -20.52
N ARG A 710 -5.66 2.21 -20.30
CA ARG A 710 -4.78 3.21 -19.66
C ARG A 710 -5.25 3.50 -18.25
N VAL A 711 -4.31 3.58 -17.31
CA VAL A 711 -4.57 3.94 -15.91
C VAL A 711 -3.97 5.32 -15.59
N LEU A 712 -4.58 6.01 -14.64
CA LEU A 712 -4.14 7.31 -14.13
C LEU A 712 -4.36 7.37 -12.62
N ARG A 713 -3.31 7.60 -11.83
CA ARG A 713 -3.47 7.89 -10.39
C ARG A 713 -4.02 9.30 -10.19
N LEU A 714 -4.98 9.42 -9.28
CA LEU A 714 -5.55 10.68 -8.81
C LEU A 714 -5.42 10.78 -7.28
N PRO A 715 -5.59 11.99 -6.69
CA PRO A 715 -5.55 12.23 -5.25
C PRO A 715 -6.26 11.14 -4.43
N SER A 716 -5.43 10.35 -3.76
CA SER A 716 -5.73 9.13 -3.02
C SER A 716 -5.12 9.23 -1.62
N VAL A 717 -5.69 8.54 -0.63
CA VAL A 717 -5.23 8.60 0.77
C VAL A 717 -5.56 7.34 1.55
N GLY A 718 -4.63 6.96 2.44
CA GLY A 718 -4.85 6.04 3.56
C GLY A 718 -4.23 6.56 4.85
N LEU A 719 -4.61 5.96 5.98
CA LEU A 719 -3.93 6.15 7.27
C LEU A 719 -3.02 4.95 7.55
N PHE A 720 -1.78 5.22 7.96
CA PHE A 720 -0.73 4.23 8.23
C PHE A 720 -0.22 4.47 9.65
N GLY A 721 -0.05 3.45 10.49
CA GLY A 721 0.24 3.75 11.90
C GLY A 721 0.35 2.57 12.86
N SER A 722 0.62 2.90 14.13
CA SER A 722 0.44 1.98 15.26
C SER A 722 -0.83 2.38 16.03
N PRO A 723 -1.91 1.58 15.97
CA PRO A 723 -3.10 1.88 16.73
C PRO A 723 -2.93 1.42 18.18
N LEU A 724 -3.50 2.20 19.09
CA LEU A 724 -3.60 1.87 20.50
C LEU A 724 -4.70 0.82 20.68
N SER A 725 -4.35 -0.43 20.94
CA SER A 725 -5.31 -1.46 21.33
C SER A 725 -5.77 -1.18 22.76
N VAL A 726 -7.04 -0.78 22.94
CA VAL A 726 -7.60 -0.34 24.22
C VAL A 726 -8.53 -1.40 24.79
N SER A 727 -8.34 -1.71 26.07
CA SER A 727 -9.29 -2.47 26.87
C SER A 727 -10.27 -1.52 27.55
N TYR A 728 -11.57 -1.77 27.37
CA TYR A 728 -12.65 -0.98 27.98
C TYR A 728 -13.33 -1.78 29.08
N PHE A 729 -13.69 -1.12 30.18
CA PHE A 729 -14.65 -1.63 31.17
C PHE A 729 -15.92 -0.76 31.10
N PHE A 730 -17.08 -1.37 30.85
CA PHE A 730 -18.38 -0.68 30.76
C PHE A 730 -18.50 0.45 29.71
N GLY A 731 -17.57 0.52 28.76
CA GLY A 731 -17.46 1.58 27.75
C GLY A 731 -16.48 2.70 28.11
N VAL A 732 -15.82 2.62 29.26
CA VAL A 732 -14.75 3.53 29.69
C VAL A 732 -13.40 2.89 29.35
N PRO A 733 -12.50 3.57 28.63
CA PRO A 733 -11.16 3.03 28.33
C PRO A 733 -10.38 2.86 29.64
N ARG A 734 -9.72 1.71 29.84
CA ARG A 734 -9.11 1.32 31.14
C ARG A 734 -7.62 0.97 31.05
N SER A 735 -7.18 0.37 29.96
CA SER A 735 -5.76 0.14 29.66
C SER A 735 -5.53 0.21 28.15
N GLY A 736 -4.29 0.38 27.70
CA GLY A 736 -3.96 0.41 26.28
C GLY A 736 -2.55 -0.10 25.97
N VAL A 737 -2.38 -0.75 24.82
CA VAL A 737 -1.10 -1.30 24.37
C VAL A 737 -0.95 -1.12 22.86
N TYR A 738 0.20 -0.62 22.42
CA TYR A 738 0.61 -0.73 21.02
C TYR A 738 1.09 -2.16 20.79
N ARG A 739 0.24 -3.00 20.17
CA ARG A 739 0.59 -4.38 19.79
C ARG A 739 0.65 -4.60 18.28
N SER A 740 0.32 -3.58 17.49
CA SER A 740 0.06 -3.74 16.06
C SER A 740 0.56 -2.58 15.20
N ARG A 741 0.63 -2.86 13.90
CA ARG A 741 0.82 -1.91 12.80
C ARG A 741 -0.35 -2.06 11.85
N ILE A 742 -0.88 -0.98 11.28
CA ILE A 742 -1.97 -1.02 10.29
C ILE A 742 -1.72 -0.07 9.12
N MET A 743 -2.38 -0.37 8.01
CA MET A 743 -2.77 0.63 7.01
C MET A 743 -4.26 0.48 6.68
N ASP A 744 -4.94 1.61 6.48
CA ASP A 744 -6.38 1.73 6.20
C ASP A 744 -6.57 2.70 5.03
N VAL A 745 -6.70 2.15 3.81
CA VAL A 745 -6.64 2.87 2.53
C VAL A 745 -8.05 3.14 2.02
N LYS A 746 -8.73 4.09 2.66
CA LYS A 746 -10.14 4.40 2.35
C LYS A 746 -10.37 5.18 1.05
N ARG A 747 -9.33 5.57 0.33
CA ARG A 747 -9.47 6.12 -1.04
C ARG A 747 -8.26 5.78 -1.91
N SER A 748 -8.47 4.86 -2.84
CA SER A 748 -7.58 4.58 -3.96
C SER A 748 -8.33 4.90 -5.25
N LEU A 749 -8.16 6.13 -5.75
CA LEU A 749 -8.89 6.64 -6.90
C LEU A 749 -8.03 6.50 -8.17
N LEU A 750 -8.59 5.84 -9.19
CA LEU A 750 -7.94 5.65 -10.49
C LEU A 750 -8.84 6.11 -11.63
N GLY A 751 -8.29 6.93 -12.53
CA GLY A 751 -8.81 7.06 -13.89
C GLY A 751 -8.43 5.80 -14.68
N VAL A 752 -9.37 5.27 -15.46
CA VAL A 752 -9.13 4.11 -16.34
C VAL A 752 -9.88 4.34 -17.65
N ALA A 753 -9.15 4.38 -18.75
CA ALA A 753 -9.66 4.64 -20.09
C ALA A 753 -9.51 3.43 -21.02
N SER A 754 -10.56 3.16 -21.80
CA SER A 754 -10.58 2.12 -22.83
C SER A 754 -11.84 2.27 -23.68
N ASP A 755 -11.75 1.95 -24.97
CA ASP A 755 -12.94 1.77 -25.83
C ASP A 755 -13.82 0.57 -25.40
N ASP A 756 -13.29 -0.32 -24.55
CA ASP A 756 -13.97 -1.51 -24.05
C ASP A 756 -14.16 -1.43 -22.52
N ALA A 757 -15.38 -1.13 -22.11
CA ALA A 757 -15.76 -1.01 -20.71
C ALA A 757 -15.55 -2.31 -19.91
N SER A 758 -15.58 -3.48 -20.54
CA SER A 758 -15.36 -4.77 -19.84
C SER A 758 -13.90 -4.92 -19.38
N LYS A 759 -12.95 -4.38 -20.16
CA LYS A 759 -11.52 -4.37 -19.80
C LYS A 759 -11.24 -3.38 -18.66
N ALA A 760 -11.84 -2.19 -18.72
CA ALA A 760 -11.74 -1.21 -17.63
C ALA A 760 -12.33 -1.78 -16.32
N LEU A 761 -13.50 -2.42 -16.40
CA LEU A 761 -14.15 -3.10 -15.27
C LEU A 761 -13.30 -4.24 -14.71
N THR A 762 -12.67 -5.05 -15.57
CA THR A 762 -11.74 -6.12 -15.19
C THR A 762 -10.52 -5.55 -14.47
N PHE A 763 -9.95 -4.46 -14.99
CA PHE A 763 -8.80 -3.78 -14.39
C PHE A 763 -9.11 -3.26 -12.98
N PHE A 764 -10.26 -2.61 -12.75
CA PHE A 764 -10.65 -2.15 -11.40
C PHE A 764 -10.75 -3.32 -10.41
N LYS A 765 -11.38 -4.43 -10.81
CA LYS A 765 -11.51 -5.63 -9.97
C LYS A 765 -10.15 -6.25 -9.63
N GLN A 766 -9.23 -6.30 -10.60
CA GLN A 766 -7.84 -6.74 -10.39
C GLN A 766 -7.06 -5.78 -9.47
N SER A 767 -7.09 -4.48 -9.76
CA SER A 767 -6.33 -3.45 -9.03
C SER A 767 -6.72 -3.38 -7.55
N GLY A 768 -8.01 -3.53 -7.21
CA GLY A 768 -8.47 -3.61 -5.82
C GLY A 768 -7.97 -4.85 -5.09
N ILE A 769 -8.04 -6.04 -5.71
CA ILE A 769 -7.50 -7.29 -5.13
C ILE A 769 -5.98 -7.15 -4.90
N GLN A 770 -5.26 -6.66 -5.89
CA GLN A 770 -3.81 -6.47 -5.84
C GLN A 770 -3.41 -5.46 -4.76
N SER A 771 -4.08 -4.30 -4.69
CA SER A 771 -3.79 -3.28 -3.67
C SER A 771 -4.09 -3.80 -2.27
N SER A 772 -5.15 -4.59 -2.09
CA SER A 772 -5.41 -5.20 -0.78
C SER A 772 -4.49 -6.36 -0.44
N TYR A 773 -3.90 -7.06 -1.42
CA TYR A 773 -2.77 -7.94 -1.13
C TYR A 773 -1.56 -7.12 -0.62
N LEU A 774 -1.24 -5.98 -1.24
CA LEU A 774 -0.14 -5.10 -0.79
C LEU A 774 -0.35 -4.53 0.63
N GLU A 775 -1.59 -4.35 1.08
CA GLU A 775 -1.92 -3.92 2.46
C GLU A 775 -1.39 -4.88 3.54
N GLY A 776 -1.18 -6.15 3.21
CA GLY A 776 -0.44 -7.08 4.06
C GLY A 776 1.06 -7.09 3.74
N SER A 777 1.42 -7.36 2.47
CA SER A 777 2.80 -7.76 2.12
C SER A 777 3.86 -6.68 2.29
N VAL A 778 3.50 -5.38 2.27
CA VAL A 778 4.47 -4.27 2.39
C VAL A 778 5.18 -4.24 3.76
N PHE A 779 4.49 -4.66 4.83
CA PHE A 779 5.12 -4.78 6.16
C PHE A 779 6.21 -5.86 6.17
N ASP A 780 5.94 -7.03 5.57
CA ASP A 780 6.88 -8.15 5.45
C ASP A 780 8.11 -7.79 4.58
N GLN A 781 7.90 -7.01 3.51
CA GLN A 781 8.96 -6.55 2.60
C GLN A 781 9.97 -5.64 3.32
N LEU A 782 9.50 -4.58 4.00
CA LEU A 782 10.36 -3.51 4.52
C LEU A 782 11.11 -3.90 5.82
N GLU A 783 10.59 -4.85 6.61
CA GLU A 783 11.21 -5.26 7.88
C GLU A 783 12.45 -6.18 7.74
N GLY A 784 13.06 -6.28 6.54
CA GLY A 784 14.24 -7.12 6.31
C GLY A 784 14.04 -8.60 6.70
N GLY A 785 12.82 -9.10 6.45
CA GLY A 785 12.20 -10.23 7.16
C GLY A 785 12.91 -11.58 7.05
N THR A 786 13.86 -11.85 7.96
CA THR A 786 14.37 -13.20 8.23
C THR A 786 13.49 -13.99 9.24
N GLN A 787 12.16 -13.78 9.23
CA GLN A 787 11.21 -14.22 10.29
C GLN A 787 10.00 -15.08 9.77
N PRO A 788 9.93 -16.38 10.16
CA PRO A 788 8.66 -17.56 9.40
C PRO A 788 7.30 -17.51 10.08
N SER A 789 6.74 -16.31 10.15
CA SER A 789 5.31 -16.05 10.42
C SER A 789 4.85 -15.05 9.38
N ILE A 790 3.66 -15.23 8.79
CA ILE A 790 2.99 -14.15 8.06
C ILE A 790 2.89 -12.97 9.03
N LYS A 791 3.44 -11.81 8.66
CA LYS A 791 3.38 -10.63 9.53
C LYS A 791 2.15 -9.79 9.21
N GLY A 792 2.12 -9.15 8.05
CA GLY A 792 0.98 -8.40 7.58
C GLY A 792 -0.11 -9.33 7.02
N PHE A 793 -1.36 -9.09 7.43
CA PHE A 793 -2.54 -9.69 6.82
C PHE A 793 -3.55 -8.61 6.43
N SER A 794 -4.39 -8.91 5.45
CA SER A 794 -5.44 -8.05 4.90
C SER A 794 -6.64 -8.89 4.48
N ALA A 795 -7.69 -8.25 3.93
CA ALA A 795 -8.89 -8.96 3.50
C ALA A 795 -8.61 -10.14 2.53
N ILE A 796 -7.69 -9.96 1.58
CA ILE A 796 -7.28 -11.02 0.64
C ILE A 796 -6.54 -12.15 1.35
N HIS A 797 -5.56 -11.83 2.20
CA HIS A 797 -4.82 -12.84 2.98
C HIS A 797 -5.75 -13.69 3.85
N LEU A 798 -6.71 -13.06 4.54
CA LEU A 798 -7.67 -13.75 5.40
C LEU A 798 -8.62 -14.64 4.60
N ILE A 799 -9.06 -14.22 3.40
CA ILE A 799 -9.86 -15.09 2.52
C ILE A 799 -9.03 -16.30 2.07
N SER A 800 -7.76 -16.12 1.69
CA SER A 800 -6.87 -17.24 1.37
C SER A 800 -6.68 -18.20 2.56
N MET A 801 -6.42 -17.67 3.77
CA MET A 801 -6.32 -18.48 5.00
C MET A 801 -7.60 -19.26 5.30
N ALA A 802 -8.78 -18.69 5.04
CA ALA A 802 -10.05 -19.40 5.20
C ALA A 802 -10.12 -20.61 4.25
N ILE A 803 -9.78 -20.39 2.97
CA ILE A 803 -9.80 -21.43 1.93
C ILE A 803 -8.79 -22.55 2.28
N GLU A 804 -7.56 -22.20 2.67
CA GLU A 804 -6.53 -23.15 3.11
C GLU A 804 -6.97 -23.99 4.34
N GLN A 805 -7.80 -23.41 5.22
CA GLN A 805 -8.36 -24.09 6.39
C GLN A 805 -9.64 -24.89 6.08
N GLY A 806 -10.07 -24.96 4.82
CA GLY A 806 -11.33 -25.61 4.42
C GLY A 806 -12.57 -24.89 4.94
N ILE A 807 -12.46 -23.60 5.32
CA ILE A 807 -13.59 -22.77 5.71
C ILE A 807 -14.33 -22.35 4.43
N PRO A 808 -15.64 -22.62 4.31
CA PRO A 808 -16.40 -22.22 3.14
C PRO A 808 -16.39 -20.70 2.92
N VAL A 809 -16.39 -20.26 1.67
CA VAL A 809 -16.50 -18.85 1.29
C VAL A 809 -17.80 -18.64 0.53
N TYR A 810 -18.59 -17.64 0.94
CA TYR A 810 -19.88 -17.34 0.34
C TYR A 810 -19.80 -16.08 -0.52
N HIS A 811 -20.32 -16.19 -1.74
CA HIS A 811 -20.69 -15.05 -2.59
C HIS A 811 -22.13 -14.63 -2.26
N VAL A 812 -22.25 -13.60 -1.42
CA VAL A 812 -23.53 -13.06 -0.97
C VAL A 812 -24.03 -12.02 -1.96
N THR A 813 -25.29 -12.15 -2.36
CA THR A 813 -26.00 -11.30 -3.32
C THR A 813 -27.39 -10.98 -2.80
N SER A 814 -28.09 -10.04 -3.44
CA SER A 814 -29.49 -9.71 -3.08
C SER A 814 -30.47 -10.88 -3.24
N ALA A 815 -30.11 -11.89 -4.04
CA ALA A 815 -30.91 -13.11 -4.23
C ALA A 815 -30.75 -14.13 -3.09
N ASN A 816 -29.56 -14.28 -2.50
CA ASN A 816 -29.27 -15.34 -1.53
C ASN A 816 -29.04 -14.86 -0.09
N ALA A 817 -28.87 -13.56 0.17
CA ALA A 817 -28.49 -13.04 1.49
C ALA A 817 -29.44 -13.45 2.64
N ALA A 818 -30.74 -13.58 2.36
CA ALA A 818 -31.71 -14.04 3.36
C ALA A 818 -31.47 -15.48 3.84
N ALA A 819 -30.91 -16.35 2.97
CA ALA A 819 -30.52 -17.71 3.31
C ALA A 819 -29.09 -17.78 3.89
N VAL A 820 -28.18 -16.91 3.44
CA VAL A 820 -26.75 -16.97 3.81
C VAL A 820 -26.43 -16.25 5.12
N LEU A 821 -26.99 -15.06 5.39
CA LEU A 821 -26.70 -14.28 6.61
C LEU A 821 -26.93 -15.03 7.94
N PRO A 822 -27.91 -15.94 8.06
CA PRO A 822 -28.04 -16.81 9.24
C PRO A 822 -26.89 -17.81 9.42
N LEU A 823 -26.31 -18.34 8.32
CA LEU A 823 -25.28 -19.37 8.33
C LEU A 823 -23.90 -18.84 8.77
N LEU A 824 -23.61 -17.57 8.48
CA LEU A 824 -22.33 -16.94 8.80
C LEU A 824 -22.11 -16.84 10.31
N ALA A 825 -21.06 -17.45 10.85
CA ALA A 825 -20.64 -17.34 12.26
C ALA A 825 -19.67 -16.15 12.44
N LEU A 826 -20.19 -14.95 12.16
CA LEU A 826 -19.49 -13.67 12.15
C LEU A 826 -20.17 -12.65 13.09
N ASP A 827 -19.41 -11.62 13.47
CA ASP A 827 -19.85 -10.58 14.41
C ASP A 827 -20.99 -9.70 13.86
N GLY A 828 -21.82 -9.17 14.77
CA GLY A 828 -23.04 -8.44 14.42
C GLY A 828 -22.80 -7.16 13.60
N SER A 829 -21.66 -6.49 13.79
CA SER A 829 -21.26 -5.34 12.99
C SER A 829 -20.96 -5.72 11.54
N VAL A 830 -20.15 -6.77 11.34
CA VAL A 830 -19.83 -7.32 10.01
C VAL A 830 -21.12 -7.76 9.30
N LYS A 831 -22.01 -8.49 9.97
CA LYS A 831 -23.32 -8.86 9.39
C LYS A 831 -24.17 -7.65 8.99
N SER A 832 -24.12 -6.55 9.76
CA SER A 832 -24.84 -5.32 9.42
C SER A 832 -24.25 -4.63 8.18
N ASP A 833 -22.93 -4.60 8.05
CA ASP A 833 -22.25 -4.01 6.88
C ASP A 833 -22.51 -4.84 5.60
N ILE A 834 -22.46 -6.18 5.69
CA ILE A 834 -22.84 -7.10 4.60
C ILE A 834 -24.30 -6.86 4.18
N SER A 835 -25.23 -6.84 5.14
CA SER A 835 -26.66 -6.61 4.87
C SER A 835 -26.93 -5.25 4.24
N ARG A 836 -26.14 -4.22 4.57
CA ARG A 836 -26.28 -2.86 4.05
C ARG A 836 -25.75 -2.74 2.62
N ALA A 837 -24.59 -3.35 2.35
CA ALA A 837 -24.01 -3.42 1.01
C ALA A 837 -24.94 -4.17 0.04
N VAL A 838 -25.40 -5.36 0.42
CA VAL A 838 -26.36 -6.13 -0.38
C VAL A 838 -27.68 -5.38 -0.57
N GLY A 839 -28.14 -4.65 0.44
CA GLY A 839 -29.30 -3.75 0.34
C GLY A 839 -29.13 -2.57 -0.63
N GLN A 840 -27.89 -2.25 -1.03
CA GLN A 840 -27.56 -1.27 -2.08
C GLN A 840 -27.24 -1.94 -3.44
N GLY A 841 -27.50 -3.24 -3.59
CA GLY A 841 -27.26 -4.00 -4.83
C GLY A 841 -25.82 -4.45 -5.03
N GLN A 842 -24.98 -4.38 -4.01
CA GLN A 842 -23.58 -4.83 -4.06
C GLN A 842 -23.44 -6.31 -3.71
N ASN A 843 -22.41 -6.93 -4.27
CA ASN A 843 -22.00 -8.29 -3.94
C ASN A 843 -21.03 -8.29 -2.76
N VAL A 844 -20.99 -9.39 -2.02
CA VAL A 844 -20.00 -9.62 -0.96
C VAL A 844 -19.35 -10.99 -1.12
N ILE A 845 -18.05 -11.09 -0.88
CA ILE A 845 -17.31 -12.36 -0.76
C ILE A 845 -16.81 -12.48 0.68
N VAL A 846 -17.22 -13.52 1.42
CA VAL A 846 -16.93 -13.64 2.86
C VAL A 846 -16.81 -15.10 3.33
N PRO A 847 -15.81 -15.45 4.16
CA PRO A 847 -15.74 -16.74 4.85
C PRO A 847 -16.92 -17.03 5.78
N GLU A 848 -17.22 -18.32 5.99
CA GLU A 848 -18.32 -18.79 6.86
C GLU A 848 -18.19 -18.34 8.32
N ARG A 849 -16.95 -18.14 8.83
CA ARG A 849 -16.67 -17.86 10.23
C ARG A 849 -15.38 -17.06 10.41
N ASN A 850 -15.23 -16.42 11.57
CA ASN A 850 -13.97 -15.79 11.97
C ASN A 850 -12.83 -16.83 12.03
N ILE A 851 -11.64 -16.36 11.69
CA ILE A 851 -10.35 -17.05 11.61
C ILE A 851 -9.46 -16.54 12.75
N ASP A 852 -8.64 -17.41 13.32
CA ASP A 852 -7.65 -17.06 14.35
C ASP A 852 -6.26 -16.87 13.71
N VAL A 853 -5.68 -15.67 13.86
CA VAL A 853 -4.37 -15.27 13.33
C VAL A 853 -3.50 -14.77 14.50
N GLY A 854 -2.72 -15.69 15.06
CA GLY A 854 -1.97 -15.42 16.29
C GLY A 854 -2.93 -15.12 17.45
N PRO A 855 -2.85 -13.95 18.11
CA PRO A 855 -3.78 -13.54 19.17
C PRO A 855 -5.05 -12.85 18.65
N TRP A 856 -5.17 -12.58 17.34
CA TRP A 856 -6.32 -11.88 16.76
C TRP A 856 -7.32 -12.87 16.18
N ARG A 857 -8.60 -12.53 16.28
CA ARG A 857 -9.72 -13.32 15.77
C ARG A 857 -10.64 -12.42 14.97
N GLY A 858 -10.93 -12.79 13.73
CA GLY A 858 -11.71 -11.92 12.86
C GLY A 858 -11.90 -12.47 11.45
N VAL A 859 -12.39 -11.65 10.52
CA VAL A 859 -12.68 -12.07 9.14
C VAL A 859 -12.25 -11.01 8.13
N GLY A 860 -11.76 -11.45 6.98
CA GLY A 860 -11.57 -10.62 5.79
C GLY A 860 -12.72 -10.82 4.82
N TYR A 861 -13.24 -9.75 4.25
CA TYR A 861 -14.37 -9.79 3.32
C TYR A 861 -14.26 -8.69 2.25
N ILE A 862 -14.77 -8.98 1.05
CA ILE A 862 -14.78 -8.05 -0.08
C ILE A 862 -16.22 -7.60 -0.30
N VAL A 863 -16.46 -6.30 -0.35
CA VAL A 863 -17.71 -5.71 -0.86
C VAL A 863 -17.45 -5.12 -2.23
N ARG A 864 -18.33 -5.34 -3.21
CA ARG A 864 -18.10 -4.93 -4.61
C ARG A 864 -19.38 -4.51 -5.33
N ASP A 865 -19.31 -3.38 -6.03
CA ASP A 865 -20.24 -3.05 -7.10
C ASP A 865 -19.76 -3.70 -8.39
N GLU A 866 -20.51 -4.67 -8.92
CA GLU A 866 -20.14 -5.37 -10.16
C GLU A 866 -20.27 -4.51 -11.42
N THR A 867 -21.04 -3.41 -11.37
CA THR A 867 -21.33 -2.50 -12.48
C THR A 867 -20.19 -1.50 -12.67
N THR A 868 -19.75 -0.85 -11.59
CA THR A 868 -18.63 0.13 -11.65
C THR A 868 -17.27 -0.51 -11.41
N GLY A 869 -17.21 -1.71 -10.81
CA GLY A 869 -15.98 -2.36 -10.38
C GLY A 869 -15.45 -1.84 -9.04
N ALA A 870 -16.13 -0.88 -8.42
CA ALA A 870 -15.72 -0.33 -7.13
C ALA A 870 -15.74 -1.39 -6.02
N GLY A 871 -14.79 -1.32 -5.09
CA GLY A 871 -14.55 -2.35 -4.09
C GLY A 871 -14.11 -1.81 -2.74
N GLY A 872 -14.60 -2.44 -1.67
CA GLY A 872 -14.06 -2.33 -0.31
C GLY A 872 -13.47 -3.68 0.09
N TYR A 873 -12.21 -3.69 0.51
CA TYR A 873 -11.49 -4.88 0.94
C TYR A 873 -11.27 -4.72 2.44
N LEU A 874 -12.09 -5.41 3.22
CA LEU A 874 -12.39 -5.05 4.61
C LEU A 874 -11.96 -6.15 5.57
N ILE A 875 -11.49 -5.75 6.75
CA ILE A 875 -11.28 -6.64 7.89
C ILE A 875 -12.23 -6.28 9.05
N SER A 876 -12.60 -7.27 9.86
CA SER A 876 -13.43 -7.08 11.05
C SER A 876 -12.84 -6.01 11.98
N GLY A 877 -13.68 -5.08 12.45
CA GLY A 877 -13.27 -3.79 12.99
C GLY A 877 -13.49 -2.63 11.99
N GLY A 878 -13.72 -2.93 10.71
CA GLY A 878 -14.18 -1.95 9.71
C GLY A 878 -13.06 -1.22 8.95
N LEU A 879 -11.81 -1.68 9.08
CA LEU A 879 -10.68 -1.13 8.34
C LEU A 879 -10.71 -1.64 6.90
N ALA A 880 -10.46 -0.76 5.94
CA ALA A 880 -10.27 -1.07 4.53
C ALA A 880 -8.77 -1.22 4.27
N GLY A 881 -8.21 -2.36 4.64
CA GLY A 881 -6.78 -2.42 4.89
C GLY A 881 -6.23 -3.72 5.45
N GLY A 882 -5.04 -3.60 6.04
CA GLY A 882 -4.27 -4.71 6.61
C GLY A 882 -3.44 -4.28 7.82
N GLY A 883 -2.85 -5.26 8.51
CA GLY A 883 -2.02 -5.03 9.69
C GLY A 883 -1.26 -6.24 10.20
N TRP A 884 -0.41 -6.01 11.21
CA TRP A 884 0.51 -6.95 11.86
C TRP A 884 0.39 -6.88 13.38
N ILE A 885 0.81 -7.93 14.11
CA ILE A 885 0.71 -8.03 15.57
C ILE A 885 1.95 -8.69 16.20
N GLU A 886 2.45 -8.15 17.32
CA GLU A 886 3.52 -8.75 18.13
C GLU A 886 3.02 -9.44 19.41
N CYS A 887 3.49 -10.67 19.69
CA CYS A 887 3.74 -11.14 21.06
C CYS A 887 4.58 -12.44 21.14
N LEU A 888 5.86 -12.33 21.60
CA LEU A 888 6.77 -13.44 22.01
C LEU A 888 7.14 -14.49 20.93
N LEU A 889 8.36 -15.05 20.87
CA LEU A 889 9.34 -15.37 21.92
C LEU A 889 10.81 -15.23 21.43
N LYS A 890 11.73 -14.82 22.31
CA LYS A 890 13.19 -14.96 22.07
C LYS A 890 13.64 -16.41 22.30
N LYS A 891 14.68 -16.84 21.56
CA LYS A 891 15.36 -18.16 21.59
C LYS A 891 14.68 -19.32 20.83
N LEU A 892 14.71 -19.29 19.49
CA LEU A 892 15.60 -20.19 18.73
C LEU A 892 15.87 -19.72 17.30
N VAL A 893 17.08 -19.97 16.81
CA VAL A 893 17.64 -19.62 15.49
C VAL A 893 18.38 -20.88 15.00
N PRO A 894 18.63 -21.15 13.70
CA PRO A 894 18.12 -20.55 12.45
C PRO A 894 17.38 -21.56 11.53
N VAL A 895 16.38 -21.09 10.79
CA VAL A 895 15.87 -21.78 9.57
C VAL A 895 15.98 -20.88 8.33
N PHE A 896 16.38 -19.62 8.51
CA PHE A 896 15.36 -18.61 8.27
C PHE A 896 15.73 -17.39 7.43
N LYS A 897 16.93 -17.36 6.84
CA LYS A 897 17.12 -16.68 5.55
C LYS A 897 16.35 -17.35 4.41
N PHE A 898 15.82 -18.55 4.64
CA PHE A 898 15.04 -19.33 3.68
C PHE A 898 13.71 -18.66 3.25
N VAL A 899 13.15 -17.71 4.01
CA VAL A 899 11.76 -17.26 3.77
C VAL A 899 11.59 -15.96 2.99
N LEU A 900 12.60 -15.10 2.87
CA LEU A 900 12.66 -14.17 1.74
C LEU A 900 12.82 -14.94 0.40
N VAL A 901 13.47 -16.12 0.43
CA VAL A 901 13.46 -17.04 -0.71
C VAL A 901 12.11 -17.75 -0.85
N VAL A 902 11.45 -18.19 0.23
CA VAL A 902 10.08 -18.74 0.16
C VAL A 902 9.07 -17.71 -0.31
N LEU A 903 9.22 -16.40 -0.04
CA LEU A 903 8.34 -15.37 -0.59
C LEU A 903 8.53 -15.20 -2.11
N PHE A 904 9.78 -15.24 -2.61
CA PHE A 904 10.02 -15.37 -4.05
C PHE A 904 9.49 -16.71 -4.61
N PHE A 905 9.53 -17.78 -3.81
CA PHE A 905 8.90 -19.08 -4.09
C PHE A 905 7.41 -19.17 -3.73
N ILE A 906 6.76 -18.08 -3.29
CA ILE A 906 5.31 -17.91 -3.08
C ILE A 906 4.78 -16.96 -4.14
N LEU A 907 5.58 -16.04 -4.68
CA LEU A 907 5.28 -15.44 -5.97
C LEU A 907 5.42 -16.50 -7.06
N LEU A 908 6.55 -17.22 -7.08
CA LEU A 908 6.70 -18.40 -7.93
C LEU A 908 5.76 -19.53 -7.49
N ALA A 909 5.22 -19.58 -6.26
CA ALA A 909 4.11 -20.46 -5.87
C ALA A 909 2.73 -19.82 -5.74
N PHE A 910 2.52 -18.72 -6.43
CA PHE A 910 1.23 -18.24 -6.93
C PHE A 910 1.23 -18.45 -8.44
N LEU A 911 2.41 -18.45 -9.05
CA LEU A 911 2.64 -19.01 -10.36
C LEU A 911 2.65 -20.56 -10.32
N ILE A 912 3.10 -21.21 -9.22
CA ILE A 912 2.84 -22.64 -8.89
C ILE A 912 1.43 -22.82 -8.30
N ALA A 913 0.84 -21.88 -7.53
CA ALA A 913 -0.54 -22.02 -7.03
C ALA A 913 -1.63 -21.43 -7.96
N LEU A 914 -1.40 -21.37 -9.29
CA LEU A 914 -2.48 -21.18 -10.28
C LEU A 914 -2.47 -22.23 -11.40
N LEU A 915 -2.30 -23.49 -10.99
CA LEU A 915 -1.66 -24.53 -11.76
C LEU A 915 -2.57 -25.82 -11.96
N LEU A 916 -2.87 -26.77 -11.05
CA LEU A 916 -3.08 -28.21 -11.46
C LEU A 916 -4.49 -28.45 -11.94
N ALA A 917 -5.27 -27.37 -11.93
CA ALA A 917 -6.18 -27.01 -12.98
C ALA A 917 -5.75 -27.79 -14.22
N ALA A 918 -4.64 -27.48 -14.90
CA ALA A 918 -4.37 -28.00 -16.25
C ALA A 918 -3.51 -29.26 -16.44
N LEU A 919 -2.88 -29.86 -15.43
CA LEU A 919 -2.20 -31.17 -15.63
C LEU A 919 -2.93 -32.36 -15.00
N TRP A 920 -3.95 -32.15 -14.16
CA TRP A 920 -4.69 -33.27 -13.56
C TRP A 920 -5.49 -34.01 -14.64
N GLU A 921 -6.05 -33.25 -15.58
CA GLU A 921 -6.97 -33.77 -16.60
C GLU A 921 -6.29 -34.50 -17.77
N TRP A 922 -5.02 -34.21 -18.05
CA TRP A 922 -4.31 -34.76 -19.22
C TRP A 922 -3.50 -36.02 -18.91
N LEU A 923 -3.41 -36.41 -17.64
CA LEU A 923 -2.61 -37.55 -17.20
C LEU A 923 -3.03 -38.93 -17.77
N PRO A 924 -4.32 -39.21 -18.09
CA PRO A 924 -4.71 -40.49 -18.71
C PRO A 924 -4.12 -40.74 -20.10
N VAL A 925 -3.71 -39.69 -20.82
CA VAL A 925 -3.36 -39.77 -22.26
C VAL A 925 -1.89 -40.15 -22.49
N LEU A 926 -0.99 -39.86 -21.55
CA LEU A 926 0.46 -39.92 -21.78
C LEU A 926 1.13 -41.27 -21.49
N ILE A 927 0.45 -42.20 -20.79
CA ILE A 927 1.03 -43.50 -20.38
C ILE A 927 1.37 -44.43 -21.58
N PRO A 928 0.58 -44.52 -22.67
CA PRO A 928 0.91 -45.41 -23.79
C PRO A 928 2.11 -44.98 -24.65
N ALA A 929 2.46 -43.68 -24.66
CA ALA A 929 3.31 -43.09 -25.68
C ALA A 929 4.81 -43.46 -25.60
N LEU A 930 5.29 -43.91 -24.44
CA LEU A 930 6.72 -44.24 -24.22
C LEU A 930 7.11 -45.67 -24.63
N ALA A 931 6.17 -46.47 -25.16
CA ALA A 931 6.40 -47.88 -25.49
C ALA A 931 6.98 -48.14 -26.91
N GLY A 932 7.11 -47.13 -27.78
CA GLY A 932 7.30 -47.37 -29.22
C GLY A 932 8.05 -46.31 -30.02
N ALA A 933 9.33 -46.04 -29.69
CA ALA A 933 10.20 -45.18 -30.52
C ALA A 933 11.72 -45.53 -30.45
N ALA A 934 12.06 -46.82 -30.37
CA ALA A 934 13.45 -47.28 -30.22
C ALA A 934 14.00 -47.97 -31.50
N ALA A 935 14.36 -47.20 -32.54
CA ALA A 935 15.10 -47.73 -33.69
C ALA A 935 15.87 -46.68 -34.54
N ALA A 936 17.19 -46.89 -34.65
CA ALA A 936 18.01 -46.61 -35.85
C ALA A 936 18.40 -45.13 -36.19
N PRO A 937 19.48 -44.88 -36.97
CA PRO A 937 20.49 -43.91 -36.47
C PRO A 937 21.17 -42.94 -37.49
N VAL A 938 21.84 -41.92 -36.91
CA VAL A 938 23.08 -41.23 -37.37
C VAL A 938 23.15 -40.62 -38.79
N GLY A 939 23.32 -39.29 -38.83
CA GLY A 939 23.85 -38.49 -39.95
C GLY A 939 24.68 -37.31 -39.39
N ALA A 940 25.54 -36.67 -40.19
CA ALA A 940 26.61 -35.77 -39.69
C ALA A 940 26.70 -34.41 -40.44
N MET A 941 27.65 -33.57 -39.97
CA MET A 941 28.06 -32.25 -40.52
C MET A 941 27.09 -31.07 -40.28
N ALA A 942 27.53 -29.80 -40.21
CA ALA A 942 28.87 -29.22 -39.91
C ALA A 942 28.70 -27.74 -39.48
N ALA A 943 29.78 -27.09 -39.03
CA ALA A 943 29.74 -25.70 -38.55
C ALA A 943 29.68 -24.65 -39.67
N GLY A 944 29.04 -23.50 -39.41
CA GLY A 944 29.06 -22.31 -40.26
C GLY A 944 29.02 -21.04 -39.40
N SER A 945 30.07 -20.22 -39.47
CA SER A 945 30.26 -19.03 -38.63
C SER A 945 29.77 -17.76 -39.33
N ILE A 946 29.14 -16.85 -38.58
CA ILE A 946 28.96 -15.43 -38.98
C ILE A 946 29.46 -14.53 -37.84
N ALA A 947 30.11 -13.43 -38.21
CA ALA A 947 30.87 -12.56 -37.30
C ALA A 947 30.01 -11.45 -36.66
N ALA A 948 30.61 -10.74 -35.70
CA ALA A 948 29.95 -9.70 -34.92
C ALA A 948 29.62 -8.42 -35.73
N ALA A 949 28.49 -7.81 -35.37
CA ALA A 949 28.22 -6.38 -35.59
C ALA A 949 27.91 -5.75 -34.23
N GLY A 950 28.78 -4.85 -33.75
CA GLY A 950 28.61 -4.21 -32.45
C GLY A 950 27.77 -2.93 -32.53
N THR A 951 26.83 -2.76 -31.61
CA THR A 951 26.18 -1.47 -31.32
C THR A 951 26.23 -1.22 -29.81
N SER A 952 26.53 0.02 -29.42
CA SER A 952 26.88 0.37 -28.04
C SER A 952 25.67 0.83 -27.22
N VAL A 953 25.09 -0.07 -26.42
CA VAL A 953 24.15 0.26 -25.34
C VAL A 953 24.50 -0.55 -24.10
N ALA A 954 25.36 0.01 -23.24
CA ALA A 954 25.60 -0.45 -21.86
C ALA A 954 26.49 0.57 -21.12
N LYS A 955 25.94 1.27 -20.12
CA LYS A 955 26.72 1.98 -19.08
C LYS A 955 25.91 2.27 -17.82
N GLU A 956 24.62 2.54 -17.97
CA GLU A 956 23.72 2.83 -16.85
C GLU A 956 23.32 1.52 -16.11
N ASP A 957 22.92 0.46 -16.82
CA ASP A 957 22.48 -0.81 -16.20
C ASP A 957 23.55 -1.51 -15.33
N ILE A 958 24.82 -1.49 -15.78
CA ILE A 958 25.94 -2.09 -15.03
C ILE A 958 26.26 -1.25 -13.79
N THR A 959 26.04 0.06 -13.84
CA THR A 959 26.25 0.96 -12.71
C THR A 959 25.22 0.70 -11.60
N ALA A 960 23.97 0.39 -11.95
CA ALA A 960 22.94 -0.03 -10.97
C ALA A 960 23.33 -1.33 -10.23
N LEU A 961 23.80 -2.34 -10.96
CA LEU A 961 24.24 -3.62 -10.39
C LEU A 961 25.45 -3.47 -9.45
N LEU A 962 26.43 -2.61 -9.81
CA LEU A 962 27.56 -2.30 -8.95
C LEU A 962 27.20 -1.41 -7.74
N LEU A 963 26.14 -0.60 -7.81
CA LEU A 963 25.60 0.14 -6.67
C LEU A 963 24.89 -0.78 -5.68
N ILE A 964 24.10 -1.76 -6.14
CA ILE A 964 23.51 -2.81 -5.28
C ILE A 964 24.61 -3.58 -4.55
N ALA A 965 25.72 -3.90 -5.22
CA ALA A 965 26.88 -4.53 -4.58
C ALA A 965 27.61 -3.61 -3.59
N ARG A 966 27.75 -2.31 -3.88
CA ARG A 966 28.43 -1.33 -3.01
C ARG A 966 27.60 -0.91 -1.78
N GLY A 967 26.27 -0.93 -1.86
CA GLY A 967 25.38 -0.65 -0.73
C GLY A 967 25.54 -1.66 0.43
N LEU A 968 26.09 -2.84 0.16
CA LEU A 968 26.36 -3.88 1.16
C LEU A 968 27.75 -3.78 1.82
N ALA A 969 28.58 -2.80 1.44
CA ALA A 969 29.99 -2.73 1.84
C ALA A 969 30.31 -2.09 3.22
N PRO A 970 29.54 -1.11 3.76
CA PRO A 970 29.94 -0.39 4.99
C PRO A 970 29.15 -0.78 6.26
N LEU A 971 29.05 -2.07 6.58
CA LEU A 971 28.61 -2.56 7.91
C LEU A 971 29.70 -3.37 8.61
N GLY A 972 30.87 -2.74 8.76
CA GLY A 972 31.99 -3.32 9.51
C GLY A 972 31.85 -3.10 11.02
N ILE A 973 31.47 -4.14 11.76
CA ILE A 973 31.80 -4.25 13.20
C ILE A 973 32.58 -5.54 13.42
N THR A 974 33.90 -5.40 13.43
CA THR A 974 34.82 -6.37 14.03
C THR A 974 34.99 -6.02 15.52
N GLY A 975 34.67 -6.93 16.45
CA GLY A 975 35.08 -6.75 17.85
C GLY A 975 34.21 -7.44 18.90
N GLN A 976 34.61 -8.68 19.24
CA GLN A 976 34.25 -9.46 20.45
C GLN A 976 32.78 -9.88 20.62
#